data_AF-F8PRG1-F1
#
_entry.id   AF-F8PRG1-F1
#
_cell.length_a   1.000
_cell.length_b   1.000
_cell.length_c   1.000
_cell.angle_alpha   90.00
_cell.angle_beta   90.00
_cell.angle_gamma   90.00
#
_symmetry.space_group_name_H-M   'P 1'
#
loop_
_entity.id
_entity.type
_entity.pdbx_description
1 polymer ?
#
loop_
_entity_poly.entity_id
_entity_poly.type
_entity_poly.pdbx_seq_one_letter_code
_entity_poly.pdbx_strand_id
1 'polypeptide(L)'
;MASSTDASHVLTDSPDLSSVLLEELTRIVAGNVYPRTNPNFIEYSKMFNGNVKTAAKVVVCPRHAQDISQTIIFCNKYSLSLSVKAGGYGTAGWAVGGDIIVDLSKIVDTDIEIPQSTGAFTSIRDMPSIGSKGKNRAGPSMQEPASGKRRREDDVRLRVYDSASQAVASFLQSPSSNFPSPYEDQPPSNSRRRLGVEDITFDSRQISTSSSNSSGSQSSGSQNSGNRFPVAASHLSNPFGGNLSPLFPRPGGSTSTGVTTPSPPGGSIQKAPDVQAPSTAGGDPFGYLNDGPIRPPLAPSIYHSLGPAATTIFGSSTLLDSPQNLLTHATPIHPFALVTFGAGMRQKEIDQFTAAQPLEAISFSGGAGVVPYHVPFAAHPAGSAIMVLGGFGFLGRLHGLSVDNLIEAEVVLADGRIVYASESEHSDLWWALRGAGPAFGVVTRYKAKAFPVPVVFAGNLIYRFHRATAPSLIKHFRDCIKGAPRELYANVLLTAGPAGQDSLVVIQMCYVGPKEKGQEYLSAISSWNGETCLLNEVDEKSFLHQQDSVAQVLRGKAGNKWFIRSALINSLPDEIIHKTVIQFSDTPVGCTWLFELAGGAIADFEDGCIPKAQREASFTIAALHQWDMSFNDPKCVHSAEEWIAETLAPVTVGGPFPSFLGRLEPPGRIIGCYGTNWSRLVEIKQKYDPQNVFKNSLWPMNAAGEIIDSEEHEPNHTPY
;
A
#
# COMPACT_ATOMS: atom_id res chain seq x y z
N MET A 1 17.07 -27.47 -58.47
CA MET A 1 15.71 -26.89 -58.39
C MET A 1 15.10 -27.43 -57.09
N ALA A 2 15.37 -26.75 -55.96
CA ALA A 2 14.45 -25.85 -55.24
C ALA A 2 13.25 -26.63 -54.68
N SER A 3 13.24 -27.08 -53.42
CA SER A 3 13.22 -26.38 -52.11
C SER A 3 11.96 -25.53 -51.88
N SER A 4 11.01 -26.10 -51.14
CA SER A 4 10.10 -25.38 -50.25
C SER A 4 9.70 -26.33 -49.12
N THR A 5 10.34 -26.20 -47.97
CA THR A 5 9.80 -26.75 -46.72
C THR A 5 9.64 -25.60 -45.76
N ASP A 6 8.37 -25.41 -45.44
CA ASP A 6 7.74 -24.43 -44.58
C ASP A 6 8.38 -24.41 -43.19
N ALA A 7 8.84 -23.24 -42.76
CA ALA A 7 9.52 -23.01 -41.48
C ALA A 7 8.62 -22.19 -40.52
N SER A 8 7.31 -22.44 -40.53
CA SER A 8 6.32 -21.64 -39.79
C SER A 8 5.71 -22.35 -38.57
N HIS A 9 6.06 -23.61 -38.26
CA HIS A 9 5.32 -24.41 -37.27
C HIS A 9 6.13 -25.05 -36.11
N VAL A 10 7.34 -24.59 -35.78
CA VAL A 10 8.20 -25.27 -34.76
C VAL A 10 8.59 -24.42 -33.54
N LEU A 11 8.13 -23.16 -33.41
CA LEU A 11 8.72 -22.23 -32.41
C LEU A 11 7.92 -21.97 -31.11
N THR A 12 6.76 -22.58 -30.89
CA THR A 12 5.87 -22.17 -29.77
C THR A 12 5.85 -23.08 -28.54
N ASP A 13 6.34 -24.32 -28.62
CA ASP A 13 6.23 -25.29 -27.50
C ASP A 13 7.50 -25.46 -26.66
N SER A 14 8.61 -24.80 -27.02
CA SER A 14 9.83 -24.82 -26.21
C SER A 14 9.68 -23.88 -25.00
N PRO A 15 9.93 -24.36 -23.76
CA PRO A 15 9.93 -23.51 -22.57
C PRO A 15 11.09 -22.50 -22.57
N ASP A 16 12.09 -22.69 -23.44
CA ASP A 16 13.29 -21.88 -23.52
C ASP A 16 13.40 -21.17 -24.89
N LEU A 17 13.98 -19.97 -24.88
CA LEU A 17 14.37 -19.24 -26.09
C LEU A 17 15.55 -19.96 -26.77
N SER A 18 15.53 -20.07 -28.10
CA SER A 18 16.62 -20.74 -28.82
C SER A 18 17.96 -20.04 -28.58
N SER A 19 19.07 -20.79 -28.59
CA SER A 19 20.41 -20.24 -28.34
C SER A 19 20.77 -19.10 -29.30
N VAL A 20 20.39 -19.21 -30.58
CA VAL A 20 20.62 -18.18 -31.60
C VAL A 20 19.90 -16.88 -31.25
N LEU A 21 18.63 -16.96 -30.83
CA LEU A 21 17.84 -15.80 -30.44
C LEU A 21 18.36 -15.18 -29.13
N LEU A 22 18.81 -16.00 -28.18
CA LEU A 22 19.40 -15.55 -26.93
C LEU A 22 20.73 -14.81 -27.16
N GLU A 23 21.59 -15.32 -28.05
CA GLU A 23 22.85 -14.67 -28.44
C GLU A 23 22.60 -13.33 -29.16
N GLU A 24 21.62 -13.28 -30.07
CA GLU A 24 21.25 -12.04 -30.73
C GLU A 24 20.75 -11.00 -29.72
N LEU A 25 19.82 -11.38 -28.85
CA LEU A 25 19.27 -10.49 -27.82
C LEU A 25 20.38 -9.96 -26.89
N THR A 26 21.28 -10.84 -26.44
CA THR A 26 22.42 -10.47 -25.58
C THR A 26 23.36 -9.49 -26.27
N ARG A 27 23.52 -9.58 -27.59
CA ARG A 27 24.42 -8.70 -28.36
C ARG A 27 23.84 -7.31 -28.61
N ILE A 28 22.52 -7.18 -28.73
CA ILE A 28 21.86 -5.91 -29.08
C ILE A 28 21.52 -5.03 -27.86
N VAL A 29 21.66 -5.55 -26.63
CA VAL A 29 21.44 -4.80 -25.39
C VAL A 29 22.75 -4.67 -24.60
N ALA A 30 22.94 -3.54 -23.93
CA ALA A 30 24.07 -3.31 -23.03
C ALA A 30 23.83 -3.87 -21.61
N GLY A 31 22.55 -4.01 -21.23
CA GLY A 31 22.10 -4.65 -20.00
C GLY A 31 22.34 -6.16 -19.97
N ASN A 32 22.04 -6.78 -18.83
CA ASN A 32 22.19 -8.23 -18.68
C ASN A 32 20.96 -8.96 -19.22
N VAL A 33 21.19 -10.12 -19.84
CA VAL A 33 20.14 -11.02 -20.32
C VAL A 33 20.27 -12.35 -19.57
N TYR A 34 19.19 -12.78 -18.92
CA TYR A 34 19.16 -13.98 -18.09
C TYR A 34 18.17 -14.99 -18.66
N PRO A 35 18.64 -16.12 -19.23
CA PRO A 35 17.76 -17.22 -19.63
C PRO A 35 17.19 -17.92 -18.39
N ARG A 36 16.12 -18.70 -18.58
CA ARG A 36 15.42 -19.45 -17.50
C ARG A 36 16.31 -20.36 -16.67
N THR A 37 17.40 -20.88 -17.26
CA THR A 37 18.40 -21.72 -16.59
C THR A 37 19.31 -20.95 -15.63
N ASN A 38 19.35 -19.62 -15.70
CA ASN A 38 20.17 -18.78 -14.84
C ASN A 38 19.46 -18.49 -13.50
N PRO A 39 20.11 -18.64 -12.34
CA PRO A 39 19.51 -18.33 -11.04
C PRO A 39 18.94 -16.90 -10.92
N ASN A 40 19.56 -15.92 -11.59
CA ASN A 40 19.08 -14.53 -11.59
C ASN A 40 17.73 -14.37 -12.30
N PHE A 41 17.35 -15.29 -13.20
CA PHE A 41 16.02 -15.28 -13.79
C PHE A 41 14.93 -15.34 -12.72
N ILE A 42 15.11 -16.19 -11.70
CA ILE A 42 14.13 -16.36 -10.61
C ILE A 42 14.03 -15.07 -9.79
N GLU A 43 15.16 -14.41 -9.53
CA GLU A 43 15.20 -13.15 -8.78
C GLU A 43 14.45 -12.03 -9.52
N TYR A 44 14.79 -11.80 -10.79
CA TYR A 44 14.22 -10.70 -11.57
C TYR A 44 12.80 -10.99 -12.10
N SER A 45 12.36 -12.25 -12.14
CA SER A 45 10.96 -12.60 -12.42
C SER A 45 10.06 -12.64 -11.18
N LYS A 46 10.62 -12.48 -9.97
CA LYS A 46 9.84 -12.53 -8.73
C LYS A 46 8.89 -11.33 -8.62
N MET A 47 7.64 -11.62 -8.28
CA MET A 47 6.56 -10.68 -7.99
C MET A 47 6.18 -10.70 -6.51
N PHE A 48 5.54 -9.63 -6.04
CA PHE A 48 5.04 -9.53 -4.67
C PHE A 48 3.94 -10.56 -4.38
N ASN A 49 3.00 -10.71 -5.34
CA ASN A 49 1.99 -11.76 -5.31
C ASN A 49 2.63 -13.11 -5.66
N GLY A 50 2.81 -13.98 -4.67
CA GLY A 50 3.40 -15.32 -4.82
C GLY A 50 2.55 -16.27 -5.66
N ASN A 51 1.27 -15.95 -5.90
CA ASN A 51 0.40 -16.73 -6.77
C ASN A 51 0.66 -16.50 -8.27
N VAL A 52 1.42 -15.47 -8.62
CA VAL A 52 1.77 -15.17 -10.01
C VAL A 52 2.87 -16.12 -10.46
N LYS A 53 2.58 -16.86 -11.53
CA LYS A 53 3.55 -17.71 -12.21
C LYS A 53 3.95 -17.02 -13.52
N THR A 54 5.22 -17.16 -13.91
CA THR A 54 5.72 -16.64 -15.18
C THR A 54 5.97 -17.77 -16.18
N ALA A 55 5.54 -17.54 -17.43
CA ALA A 55 5.90 -18.37 -18.58
C ALA A 55 7.05 -17.73 -19.40
N ALA A 56 7.65 -16.65 -18.90
CA ALA A 56 8.74 -15.98 -19.60
C ALA A 56 9.92 -16.91 -19.85
N LYS A 57 10.55 -16.72 -21.01
CA LYS A 57 11.70 -17.48 -21.49
C LYS A 57 13.01 -16.82 -21.08
N VAL A 58 12.99 -15.50 -20.92
CA VAL A 58 14.18 -14.69 -20.65
C VAL A 58 13.81 -13.41 -19.89
N VAL A 59 14.75 -12.93 -19.05
CA VAL A 59 14.70 -11.59 -18.45
C VAL A 59 15.79 -10.71 -19.07
N VAL A 60 15.45 -9.49 -19.44
CA VAL A 60 16.38 -8.43 -19.83
C VAL A 60 16.39 -7.36 -18.74
N CYS A 61 17.56 -7.02 -18.22
CA CYS A 61 17.77 -5.95 -17.26
C CYS A 61 18.44 -4.75 -17.95
N PRO A 62 17.69 -3.88 -18.64
CA PRO A 62 18.21 -2.73 -19.38
C PRO A 62 18.94 -1.72 -18.49
N ARG A 63 19.98 -1.08 -19.04
CA ARG A 63 20.68 0.04 -18.38
C ARG A 63 20.14 1.42 -18.74
N HIS A 64 19.46 1.53 -19.88
CA HIS A 64 18.92 2.78 -20.41
C HIS A 64 17.83 2.50 -21.46
N ALA A 65 17.10 3.53 -21.86
CA ALA A 65 16.01 3.45 -22.84
C ALA A 65 16.39 2.74 -24.16
N GLN A 66 17.65 2.84 -24.61
CA GLN A 66 18.08 2.18 -25.84
C GLN A 66 18.04 0.64 -25.77
N ASP A 67 18.26 0.03 -24.61
CA ASP A 67 18.19 -1.43 -24.45
C ASP A 67 16.75 -1.92 -24.60
N ILE A 68 15.81 -1.13 -24.07
CA ILE A 68 14.37 -1.41 -24.13
C ILE A 68 13.88 -1.24 -25.56
N SER A 69 14.33 -0.19 -26.25
CA SER A 69 14.08 0.04 -27.68
C SER A 69 14.51 -1.17 -28.52
N GLN A 70 15.74 -1.65 -28.33
CA GLN A 70 16.25 -2.84 -29.05
C GLN A 70 15.48 -4.11 -28.68
N THR A 71 15.09 -4.26 -27.41
CA THR A 71 14.28 -5.40 -26.96
C THR A 71 12.89 -5.40 -27.61
N ILE A 72 12.23 -4.24 -27.73
CA ILE A 72 10.92 -4.13 -28.40
C ILE A 72 11.04 -4.47 -29.88
N ILE A 73 12.06 -3.93 -30.57
CA ILE A 73 12.32 -4.23 -31.99
C ILE A 73 12.58 -5.74 -32.18
N PHE A 74 13.34 -6.35 -31.29
CA PHE A 74 13.58 -7.79 -31.28
C PHE A 74 12.29 -8.60 -31.08
N CYS A 75 11.46 -8.22 -30.11
CA CYS A 75 10.17 -8.84 -29.86
C CYS A 75 9.26 -8.77 -31.09
N ASN A 76 9.15 -7.59 -31.72
CA ASN A 76 8.35 -7.40 -32.93
C ASN A 76 8.87 -8.25 -34.09
N LYS A 77 10.20 -8.30 -34.29
CA LYS A 77 10.84 -9.11 -35.35
C LYS A 77 10.53 -10.60 -35.22
N TYR A 78 10.46 -11.11 -34.00
CA TYR A 78 10.29 -12.54 -33.71
C TYR A 78 8.92 -12.92 -33.18
N SER A 79 7.95 -12.00 -33.21
CA SER A 79 6.58 -12.21 -32.69
C SER A 79 6.56 -12.71 -31.24
N LEU A 80 7.47 -12.19 -30.40
CA LEU A 80 7.52 -12.46 -28.96
C LEU A 80 6.77 -11.37 -28.22
N SER A 81 6.06 -11.73 -27.16
CA SER A 81 5.40 -10.78 -26.28
C SER A 81 6.34 -10.26 -25.20
N LEU A 82 6.21 -8.99 -24.84
CA LEU A 82 7.00 -8.38 -23.78
C LEU A 82 6.14 -8.07 -22.55
N SER A 83 6.73 -8.12 -21.37
CA SER A 83 6.15 -7.55 -20.15
C SER A 83 7.18 -6.68 -19.45
N VAL A 84 6.71 -5.71 -18.67
CA VAL A 84 7.58 -4.71 -18.04
C VAL A 84 7.43 -4.79 -16.53
N LYS A 85 8.56 -4.96 -15.83
CA LYS A 85 8.60 -4.95 -14.36
C LYS A 85 9.42 -3.77 -13.86
N ALA A 86 8.76 -2.86 -13.13
CA ALA A 86 9.42 -1.85 -12.30
C ALA A 86 9.70 -2.44 -10.90
N GLY A 87 8.98 -2.01 -9.87
CA GLY A 87 9.18 -2.47 -8.49
C GLY A 87 8.61 -3.86 -8.15
N GLY A 88 7.81 -4.49 -9.03
CA GLY A 88 7.28 -5.85 -8.81
C GLY A 88 6.11 -5.97 -7.80
N TYR A 89 5.48 -4.85 -7.40
CA TYR A 89 4.38 -4.81 -6.42
C TYR A 89 3.00 -5.11 -7.00
N GLY A 90 2.81 -4.97 -8.32
CA GLY A 90 1.51 -5.21 -8.96
C GLY A 90 1.03 -6.64 -8.74
N THR A 91 -0.18 -6.79 -8.21
CA THR A 91 -0.73 -8.12 -7.86
C THR A 91 -1.36 -8.84 -9.06
N ALA A 92 -1.57 -8.13 -10.17
CA ALA A 92 -2.20 -8.65 -11.39
C ALA A 92 -1.33 -9.62 -12.21
N GLY A 93 -0.01 -9.60 -12.03
CA GLY A 93 0.90 -10.49 -12.76
C GLY A 93 1.32 -10.03 -14.16
N TRP A 94 0.73 -8.96 -14.70
CA TRP A 94 1.07 -8.41 -16.02
C TRP A 94 2.56 -8.16 -16.25
N ALA A 95 3.28 -7.73 -15.21
CA ALA A 95 4.70 -7.40 -15.28
C ALA A 95 5.61 -8.59 -15.67
N VAL A 96 5.12 -9.82 -15.54
CA VAL A 96 5.86 -11.06 -15.83
C VAL A 96 5.11 -12.02 -16.75
N GLY A 97 4.09 -11.52 -17.46
CA GLY A 97 3.23 -12.32 -18.34
C GLY A 97 3.75 -12.52 -19.77
N GLY A 98 4.78 -11.78 -20.19
CA GLY A 98 5.33 -11.88 -21.55
C GLY A 98 6.33 -13.02 -21.74
N ASP A 99 6.67 -13.30 -23.00
CA ASP A 99 7.80 -14.18 -23.35
C ASP A 99 9.13 -13.60 -22.85
N ILE A 100 9.27 -12.27 -22.92
CA ILE A 100 10.43 -11.51 -22.45
C ILE A 100 10.00 -10.55 -21.34
N ILE A 101 10.64 -10.67 -20.18
CA ILE A 101 10.49 -9.71 -19.08
C ILE A 101 11.56 -8.62 -19.23
N VAL A 102 11.13 -7.37 -19.29
CA VAL A 102 11.99 -6.19 -19.19
C VAL A 102 11.96 -5.69 -17.74
N ASP A 103 13.01 -6.00 -16.97
CA ASP A 103 13.14 -5.60 -15.56
C ASP A 103 13.91 -4.29 -15.43
N LEU A 104 13.21 -3.22 -15.06
CA LEU A 104 13.74 -1.85 -15.03
C LEU A 104 14.64 -1.56 -13.82
N SER A 105 14.87 -2.51 -12.91
CA SER A 105 15.57 -2.30 -11.63
C SER A 105 17.00 -1.74 -11.73
N LYS A 106 17.58 -1.69 -12.93
CA LYS A 106 18.91 -1.12 -13.17
C LYS A 106 18.88 0.32 -13.66
N ILE A 107 17.72 0.90 -13.94
CA ILE A 107 17.55 2.31 -14.30
C ILE A 107 17.25 3.09 -13.02
N VAL A 108 18.31 3.52 -12.33
CA VAL A 108 18.26 4.07 -10.95
C VAL A 108 18.84 5.48 -10.85
N ASP A 109 18.93 6.20 -11.98
CA ASP A 109 19.39 7.60 -11.97
C ASP A 109 18.50 8.43 -11.03
N THR A 110 19.10 9.37 -10.29
CA THR A 110 18.37 10.37 -9.49
C THR A 110 18.99 11.75 -9.61
N ASP A 111 18.15 12.78 -9.58
CA ASP A 111 18.56 14.18 -9.54
C ASP A 111 17.49 15.04 -8.86
N ILE A 112 17.90 16.14 -8.23
CA ILE A 112 17.01 17.13 -7.61
C ILE A 112 17.47 18.54 -7.95
N GLU A 113 16.54 19.34 -8.49
CA GLU A 113 16.77 20.73 -8.84
C GLU A 113 15.65 21.62 -8.29
N ILE A 114 15.99 22.90 -8.10
CA ILE A 114 15.01 23.94 -7.80
C ILE A 114 14.55 24.53 -9.14
N PRO A 115 13.25 24.85 -9.31
CA PRO A 115 12.78 25.54 -10.50
C PRO A 115 13.56 26.84 -10.74
N GLN A 116 13.97 27.09 -11.99
CA GLN A 116 14.63 28.35 -12.32
C GLN A 116 13.66 29.53 -12.10
N SER A 117 14.18 30.74 -11.88
CA SER A 117 13.35 31.93 -11.66
C SER A 117 12.40 32.24 -12.83
N THR A 118 12.70 31.74 -14.03
CA THR A 118 11.88 31.84 -15.24
C THR A 118 10.78 30.76 -15.33
N GLY A 119 10.74 29.80 -14.41
CA GLY A 119 9.90 28.60 -14.48
C GLY A 119 10.48 27.47 -15.34
N ALA A 120 11.64 27.69 -15.98
CA ALA A 120 12.32 26.66 -16.75
C ALA A 120 12.93 25.56 -15.86
N PHE A 121 13.09 24.37 -16.43
CA PHE A 121 13.71 23.21 -15.78
C PHE A 121 14.60 22.45 -16.76
N THR A 122 15.47 21.58 -16.24
CA THR A 122 16.36 20.78 -17.09
C THR A 122 15.58 19.58 -17.65
N SER A 123 15.32 19.49 -18.95
CA SER A 123 14.64 18.33 -19.53
C SER A 123 15.41 17.04 -19.20
N ILE A 124 14.70 15.92 -19.05
CA ILE A 124 15.28 14.58 -18.92
C ILE A 124 16.25 14.29 -20.08
N ARG A 125 16.01 14.85 -21.27
CA ARG A 125 16.90 14.72 -22.43
C ARG A 125 18.30 15.29 -22.20
N ASP A 126 18.36 16.35 -21.40
CA ASP A 126 19.57 17.10 -21.10
C ASP A 126 20.15 16.74 -19.72
N MET A 127 19.61 15.71 -19.07
CA MET A 127 20.09 15.26 -17.77
C MET A 127 21.57 14.87 -17.86
N PRO A 128 22.41 15.38 -16.94
CA PRO A 128 23.81 15.00 -16.88
C PRO A 128 23.94 13.50 -16.61
N SER A 129 24.90 12.82 -17.24
CA SER A 129 25.19 11.42 -16.94
C SER A 129 25.56 11.23 -15.47
N ILE A 130 25.25 10.06 -14.89
CA ILE A 130 25.60 9.70 -13.51
C ILE A 130 27.07 10.07 -13.23
N GLY A 131 27.31 10.83 -12.15
CA GLY A 131 28.65 11.23 -11.71
C GLY A 131 29.22 12.49 -12.38
N SER A 132 28.53 13.08 -13.35
CA SER A 132 28.94 14.37 -13.92
C SER A 132 28.61 15.54 -12.98
N LYS A 133 29.47 16.56 -12.97
CA LYS A 133 29.22 17.83 -12.25
C LYS A 133 28.22 18.67 -13.04
N GLY A 134 26.94 18.29 -13.00
CA GLY A 134 25.86 19.03 -13.66
C GLY A 134 25.79 20.50 -13.23
N LYS A 135 25.23 21.36 -14.08
CA LYS A 135 25.00 22.78 -13.77
C LYS A 135 23.91 22.90 -12.71
N ASN A 136 24.19 23.63 -11.63
CA ASN A 136 23.20 24.05 -10.61
C ASN A 136 22.56 22.93 -9.78
N ARG A 137 23.33 21.96 -9.27
CA ARG A 137 22.84 21.09 -8.20
C ARG A 137 22.45 21.93 -6.99
N ALA A 138 21.22 21.74 -6.51
CA ALA A 138 20.73 22.37 -5.30
C ALA A 138 21.35 21.68 -4.08
N GLY A 139 22.47 22.21 -3.59
CA GLY A 139 23.11 21.78 -2.34
C GLY A 139 24.62 22.05 -2.31
N PRO A 140 25.21 22.30 -1.13
CA PRO A 140 26.66 22.42 -1.00
C PRO A 140 27.31 21.12 -1.48
N SER A 141 28.37 21.23 -2.30
CA SER A 141 29.07 20.05 -2.79
C SER A 141 29.60 19.22 -1.62
N MET A 142 28.94 18.09 -1.34
CA MET A 142 29.49 17.07 -0.48
C MET A 142 30.47 16.27 -1.34
N GLN A 143 31.76 16.37 -0.98
CA GLN A 143 32.80 15.45 -1.43
C GLN A 143 32.32 14.01 -1.23
N GLU A 144 32.74 13.11 -2.13
CA GLU A 144 32.47 11.67 -2.03
C GLU A 144 32.61 11.18 -0.58
N PRO A 145 31.72 10.32 -0.09
CA PRO A 145 31.82 9.82 1.27
C PRO A 145 33.09 8.97 1.38
N ALA A 146 34.15 9.58 1.90
CA ALA A 146 35.27 8.86 2.47
C ALA A 146 34.68 7.93 3.56
N SER A 147 34.93 6.64 3.38
CA SER A 147 34.51 5.59 4.28
C SER A 147 34.77 5.93 5.75
N GLY A 148 33.71 5.93 6.55
CA GLY A 148 33.78 5.83 8.01
C GLY A 148 33.93 7.16 8.75
N LYS A 149 32.84 7.58 9.41
CA LYS A 149 32.77 8.21 10.76
C LYS A 149 31.62 9.21 11.00
N ARG A 150 30.61 9.32 10.12
CA ARG A 150 29.36 10.08 10.41
C ARG A 150 28.13 9.23 10.73
N ARG A 151 28.33 7.95 11.06
CA ARG A 151 27.25 6.96 11.28
C ARG A 151 26.64 6.95 12.69
N ARG A 152 26.95 7.93 13.57
CA ARG A 152 26.62 7.81 15.00
C ARG A 152 25.60 8.83 15.51
N GLU A 153 25.46 9.99 14.89
CA GLU A 153 24.55 11.04 15.37
C GLU A 153 23.20 11.02 14.63
N ASP A 154 23.19 10.84 13.31
CA ASP A 154 21.96 10.65 12.52
C ASP A 154 21.24 9.34 12.92
N ASP A 155 22.03 8.31 13.23
CA ASP A 155 21.59 7.02 13.78
C ASP A 155 20.95 7.15 15.19
N VAL A 156 21.34 8.16 15.98
CA VAL A 156 20.75 8.41 17.31
C VAL A 156 19.46 9.21 17.18
N ARG A 157 19.38 10.14 16.22
CA ARG A 157 18.13 10.85 15.90
C ARG A 157 17.07 9.88 15.39
N LEU A 158 17.39 9.02 14.43
CA LEU A 158 16.48 7.97 13.94
C LEU A 158 16.04 7.01 15.06
N ARG A 159 16.92 6.67 16.02
CA ARG A 159 16.61 5.79 17.16
C ARG A 159 15.62 6.35 18.18
N VAL A 160 15.55 7.67 18.38
CA VAL A 160 14.55 8.27 19.29
C VAL A 160 13.15 8.20 18.70
N TYR A 161 13.05 8.24 17.36
CA TYR A 161 11.78 8.14 16.65
C TYR A 161 11.29 6.70 16.47
N ASP A 162 12.13 5.70 16.70
CA ASP A 162 11.87 4.27 16.47
C ASP A 162 10.83 3.65 17.46
N SER A 163 10.57 4.31 18.59
CA SER A 163 9.75 3.74 19.67
C SER A 163 8.28 3.50 19.30
N ALA A 164 7.69 4.34 18.45
CA ALA A 164 6.27 4.23 18.06
C ALA A 164 6.03 3.05 17.09
N SER A 165 6.84 2.95 16.03
CA SER A 165 6.81 1.82 15.09
C SER A 165 7.14 0.49 15.79
N GLN A 166 8.12 0.50 16.70
CA GLN A 166 8.44 -0.66 17.50
C GLN A 166 7.31 -1.04 18.47
N ALA A 167 6.53 -0.07 18.97
CA ALA A 167 5.34 -0.33 19.79
C ALA A 167 4.22 -0.97 18.97
N VAL A 168 3.96 -0.50 17.74
CA VAL A 168 3.00 -1.16 16.81
C VAL A 168 3.47 -2.56 16.48
N ALA A 169 4.72 -2.73 16.04
CA ALA A 169 5.28 -4.03 15.72
C ALA A 169 5.21 -4.99 16.92
N SER A 170 5.54 -4.52 18.13
CA SER A 170 5.47 -5.30 19.37
C SER A 170 4.05 -5.64 19.78
N PHE A 171 3.11 -4.69 19.67
CA PHE A 171 1.69 -4.90 19.93
C PHE A 171 1.11 -5.94 18.96
N LEU A 172 1.47 -5.85 17.69
CA LEU A 172 1.06 -6.75 16.63
C LEU A 172 1.71 -8.14 16.74
N GLN A 173 2.92 -8.25 17.29
CA GLN A 173 3.66 -9.51 17.44
C GLN A 173 3.40 -10.23 18.76
N SER A 174 2.89 -9.53 19.77
CA SER A 174 2.69 -10.11 21.10
C SER A 174 1.52 -11.12 21.10
N PRO A 175 1.75 -12.40 21.48
CA PRO A 175 0.66 -13.28 21.86
C PRO A 175 0.02 -12.69 23.13
N SER A 176 -1.28 -12.43 23.07
CA SER A 176 -2.08 -11.88 24.16
C SER A 176 -2.21 -12.90 25.31
N SER A 177 -1.17 -13.04 26.12
CA SER A 177 -1.29 -13.64 27.46
C SER A 177 -1.16 -12.54 28.51
N ASN A 178 -2.22 -12.41 29.31
CA ASN A 178 -2.40 -11.54 30.50
C ASN A 178 -2.98 -10.14 30.26
N PHE A 179 -4.24 -10.10 29.80
CA PHE A 179 -5.17 -9.12 30.37
C PHE A 179 -5.80 -9.76 31.62
N PRO A 180 -5.79 -9.10 32.80
CA PRO A 180 -6.41 -9.67 33.99
C PRO A 180 -7.93 -9.74 33.78
N SER A 181 -8.46 -10.97 33.84
CA SER A 181 -9.88 -11.26 34.02
C SER A 181 -10.35 -10.65 35.36
N PRO A 182 -11.54 -10.03 35.46
CA PRO A 182 -12.04 -9.48 36.72
C PRO A 182 -12.60 -10.55 37.68
N TYR A 183 -12.22 -11.82 37.52
CA TYR A 183 -12.60 -12.89 38.44
C TYR A 183 -11.41 -13.80 38.69
N GLU A 184 -10.76 -13.63 39.85
CA GLU A 184 -10.31 -14.71 40.74
C GLU A 184 -9.55 -14.11 41.93
N ASP A 185 -10.27 -13.97 43.06
CA ASP A 185 -9.67 -13.77 44.38
C ASP A 185 -8.94 -15.05 44.81
N GLN A 186 -7.62 -14.97 45.01
CA GLN A 186 -6.94 -15.81 45.99
C GLN A 186 -6.16 -14.91 46.98
N PRO A 187 -6.25 -15.20 48.29
CA PRO A 187 -5.81 -14.27 49.33
C PRO A 187 -4.28 -14.33 49.52
N PRO A 188 -3.63 -13.23 49.91
CA PRO A 188 -2.22 -13.26 50.27
C PRO A 188 -2.01 -13.95 51.63
N SER A 189 -0.80 -14.48 51.77
CA SER A 189 -0.31 -15.38 52.80
C SER A 189 -0.28 -14.80 54.22
N ASN A 190 -0.51 -15.72 55.16
CA ASN A 190 -0.42 -15.55 56.61
C ASN A 190 0.78 -14.70 57.07
N SER A 191 0.50 -13.48 57.53
CA SER A 191 1.36 -12.77 58.47
C SER A 191 0.62 -12.57 59.78
N ARG A 192 1.04 -13.34 60.79
CA ARG A 192 0.55 -13.24 62.17
C ARG A 192 0.84 -11.83 62.73
N ARG A 193 -0.23 -11.08 63.04
CA ARG A 193 -0.25 -10.16 64.19
C ARG A 193 -1.53 -10.40 64.97
N ARG A 194 -1.35 -10.91 66.19
CA ARG A 194 -2.34 -10.81 67.27
C ARG A 194 -2.48 -9.34 67.65
N LEU A 195 -3.71 -8.87 67.83
CA LEU A 195 -4.24 -8.23 69.04
C LEU A 195 -5.64 -7.67 68.76
N GLY A 196 -6.56 -7.87 69.71
CA GLY A 196 -7.79 -7.08 69.84
C GLY A 196 -9.09 -7.84 69.56
N VAL A 197 -9.60 -8.52 70.59
CA VAL A 197 -10.99 -8.96 70.72
C VAL A 197 -11.85 -7.74 71.06
N GLU A 198 -12.98 -7.56 70.39
CA GLU A 198 -14.25 -7.13 71.01
C GLU A 198 -15.41 -7.34 70.04
N ASP A 199 -16.28 -8.29 70.41
CA ASP A 199 -17.63 -8.47 69.86
C ASP A 199 -18.50 -7.24 70.15
N ILE A 200 -19.49 -6.94 69.31
CA ILE A 200 -20.85 -6.50 69.70
C ILE A 200 -21.78 -6.52 68.46
N THR A 201 -22.66 -7.53 68.50
CA THR A 201 -24.08 -7.63 68.09
C THR A 201 -24.66 -6.97 66.84
N PHE A 202 -25.36 -7.82 66.09
CA PHE A 202 -26.54 -7.58 65.25
C PHE A 202 -27.56 -6.60 65.86
N ASP A 203 -28.15 -5.74 65.02
CA ASP A 203 -29.60 -5.59 65.01
C ASP A 203 -30.14 -5.21 63.62
N SER A 204 -31.26 -5.81 63.27
CA SER A 204 -32.00 -5.61 62.03
C SER A 204 -33.06 -4.53 62.24
N ARG A 205 -33.26 -3.61 61.30
CA ARG A 205 -34.59 -3.02 61.09
C ARG A 205 -34.80 -2.41 59.69
N GLN A 206 -35.97 -2.80 59.22
CA GLN A 206 -36.72 -2.54 58.00
C GLN A 206 -37.13 -1.08 57.71
N ILE A 207 -37.38 -0.85 56.41
CA ILE A 207 -38.47 -0.05 55.77
C ILE A 207 -38.42 1.48 55.90
N SER A 208 -38.31 2.17 54.76
CA SER A 208 -39.45 2.95 54.20
C SER A 208 -39.14 3.60 52.84
N THR A 209 -40.13 3.48 51.98
CA THR A 209 -40.35 4.11 50.66
C THR A 209 -40.72 5.59 50.79
N SER A 210 -40.35 6.42 49.81
CA SER A 210 -41.27 7.45 49.30
C SER A 210 -40.92 7.87 47.86
N SER A 211 -41.94 7.80 47.03
CA SER A 211 -42.07 8.34 45.68
C SER A 211 -42.77 9.70 45.75
N SER A 212 -42.51 10.59 44.79
CA SER A 212 -43.45 11.66 44.42
C SER A 212 -43.40 11.98 42.92
N ASN A 213 -44.54 11.67 42.29
CA ASN A 213 -45.18 12.26 41.10
C ASN A 213 -45.39 13.79 41.32
N SER A 214 -45.74 14.69 40.39
CA SER A 214 -46.22 14.70 39.00
C SER A 214 -46.56 16.15 38.63
N SER A 215 -46.54 16.51 37.33
CA SER A 215 -47.48 17.39 36.59
C SER A 215 -46.74 18.03 35.40
N GLY A 216 -47.15 18.05 34.14
CA GLY A 216 -48.46 17.87 33.52
C GLY A 216 -48.94 19.18 32.88
N SER A 217 -48.80 19.35 31.56
CA SER A 217 -49.75 20.15 30.75
C SER A 217 -49.62 19.80 29.25
N GLN A 218 -50.80 19.57 28.65
CA GLN A 218 -51.08 19.37 27.22
C GLN A 218 -51.48 20.71 26.59
N SER A 219 -51.34 20.86 25.27
CA SER A 219 -52.50 20.98 24.35
C SER A 219 -52.12 21.35 22.90
N SER A 220 -52.73 20.59 21.96
CA SER A 220 -53.32 20.95 20.64
C SER A 220 -52.52 21.74 19.58
N GLY A 221 -52.61 21.50 18.26
CA GLY A 221 -53.44 20.60 17.44
C GLY A 221 -53.45 21.03 15.94
N SER A 222 -54.05 20.18 15.08
CA SER A 222 -54.41 20.32 13.64
C SER A 222 -53.33 19.93 12.60
N GLN A 223 -53.45 18.80 11.85
CA GLN A 223 -54.32 18.49 10.67
C GLN A 223 -54.10 19.49 9.50
N ASN A 224 -53.82 19.08 8.26
CA ASN A 224 -54.67 18.25 7.39
C ASN A 224 -53.95 17.76 6.09
N SER A 225 -54.41 16.59 5.57
CA SER A 225 -54.57 16.12 4.15
C SER A 225 -53.51 16.47 3.06
N GLY A 226 -53.07 15.61 2.13
CA GLY A 226 -53.61 14.37 1.55
C GLY A 226 -53.52 14.46 0.01
N ASN A 227 -52.88 13.48 -0.66
CA ASN A 227 -53.30 13.03 -2.00
C ASN A 227 -52.63 11.71 -2.42
N ARG A 228 -53.40 10.90 -3.15
CA ARG A 228 -53.21 9.48 -3.46
C ARG A 228 -53.25 9.26 -4.99
N PHE A 229 -52.34 8.39 -5.49
CA PHE A 229 -52.45 7.42 -6.60
C PHE A 229 -52.57 7.88 -8.09
N PRO A 230 -52.35 7.02 -9.13
CA PRO A 230 -52.11 5.54 -9.11
C PRO A 230 -51.04 4.92 -10.07
N VAL A 231 -50.63 3.67 -9.73
CA VAL A 231 -50.54 2.40 -10.53
C VAL A 231 -49.80 2.33 -11.89
N ALA A 232 -48.84 1.39 -12.01
CA ALA A 232 -48.83 0.32 -13.04
C ALA A 232 -47.85 -0.83 -12.68
N ALA A 233 -48.38 -2.05 -12.66
CA ALA A 233 -47.65 -3.31 -12.57
C ALA A 233 -47.82 -4.06 -13.90
N SER A 234 -46.81 -4.84 -14.30
CA SER A 234 -46.94 -5.83 -15.38
C SER A 234 -46.26 -7.13 -15.00
N HIS A 235 -47.08 -8.14 -14.74
CA HIS A 235 -46.73 -9.56 -14.76
C HIS A 235 -46.55 -10.02 -16.21
N LEU A 236 -45.55 -10.87 -16.46
CA LEU A 236 -45.60 -11.91 -17.49
C LEU A 236 -44.93 -13.18 -16.96
N SER A 237 -45.43 -14.30 -17.46
CA SER A 237 -45.53 -15.61 -16.85
C SER A 237 -44.45 -16.60 -17.30
N ASN A 238 -44.17 -17.55 -16.40
CA ASN A 238 -43.61 -18.91 -16.60
C ASN A 238 -44.23 -19.66 -17.81
N PRO A 239 -43.63 -20.75 -18.37
CA PRO A 239 -43.30 -21.96 -17.60
C PRO A 239 -42.12 -22.84 -18.09
N PHE A 240 -41.59 -23.70 -17.21
CA PHE A 240 -41.48 -25.16 -17.40
C PHE A 240 -41.00 -25.82 -16.10
N GLY A 241 -41.81 -26.75 -15.59
CA GLY A 241 -41.52 -27.55 -14.40
C GLY A 241 -41.07 -28.96 -14.76
N GLY A 242 -40.34 -29.59 -13.83
CA GLY A 242 -40.00 -31.00 -13.85
C GLY A 242 -39.60 -31.46 -12.45
N ASN A 243 -40.57 -32.04 -11.72
CA ASN A 243 -40.36 -32.80 -10.49
C ASN A 243 -39.56 -34.07 -10.79
N LEU A 244 -38.78 -34.55 -9.80
CA LEU A 244 -38.79 -35.93 -9.27
C LEU A 244 -37.68 -36.11 -8.21
N SER A 245 -38.07 -36.38 -6.97
CA SER A 245 -37.30 -37.19 -6.00
C SER A 245 -37.67 -38.67 -6.22
N PRO A 246 -36.92 -39.70 -5.75
CA PRO A 246 -36.83 -39.97 -4.30
C PRO A 246 -35.61 -40.81 -3.77
N LEU A 247 -35.54 -40.90 -2.43
CA LEU A 247 -35.08 -42.03 -1.56
C LEU A 247 -33.58 -42.26 -1.20
N PHE A 248 -33.36 -42.16 0.12
CA PHE A 248 -32.36 -42.70 1.07
C PHE A 248 -31.91 -44.18 0.86
N PRO A 249 -30.78 -44.68 1.45
CA PRO A 249 -30.52 -44.63 2.90
C PRO A 249 -29.07 -44.60 3.46
N ARG A 250 -29.03 -44.26 4.75
CA ARG A 250 -27.96 -44.46 5.77
C ARG A 250 -27.74 -45.95 6.10
N PRO A 251 -26.58 -46.38 6.64
CA PRO A 251 -26.37 -46.44 8.12
C PRO A 251 -24.92 -46.02 8.48
N GLY A 252 -24.44 -45.77 9.72
CA GLY A 252 -24.71 -46.31 11.05
C GLY A 252 -23.33 -46.60 11.68
N GLY A 253 -23.06 -46.16 12.92
CA GLY A 253 -21.71 -46.08 13.50
C GLY A 253 -21.26 -47.19 14.47
N SER A 254 -20.05 -46.97 14.98
CA SER A 254 -19.35 -47.55 16.15
C SER A 254 -18.59 -48.88 16.00
N THR A 255 -17.28 -48.88 16.29
CA THR A 255 -16.66 -49.42 17.53
C THR A 255 -15.12 -49.32 17.49
N SER A 256 -14.54 -49.41 18.69
CA SER A 256 -13.19 -49.05 19.17
C SER A 256 -12.10 -50.12 19.00
N THR A 257 -10.90 -49.79 19.53
CA THR A 257 -9.66 -50.58 19.78
C THR A 257 -8.64 -50.51 18.63
N GLY A 258 -7.34 -50.32 18.79
CA GLY A 258 -6.46 -50.24 19.96
C GLY A 258 -5.07 -50.77 19.54
N VAL A 259 -4.03 -49.99 19.83
CA VAL A 259 -2.66 -50.46 20.18
C VAL A 259 -1.63 -50.75 19.05
N THR A 260 -0.43 -50.19 19.32
CA THR A 260 0.96 -50.57 18.97
C THR A 260 1.66 -50.14 17.67
N THR A 261 2.73 -49.38 17.90
CA THR A 261 3.98 -49.18 17.14
C THR A 261 4.72 -50.47 16.78
N PRO A 262 5.60 -50.42 15.77
CA PRO A 262 7.02 -50.71 16.04
C PRO A 262 8.05 -49.84 15.27
N SER A 263 9.16 -49.51 15.94
CA SER A 263 10.47 -49.15 15.35
C SER A 263 11.13 -50.38 14.70
N PRO A 264 12.14 -50.30 13.80
CA PRO A 264 13.57 -50.10 14.18
C PRO A 264 14.46 -49.56 13.00
N PRO A 265 15.82 -49.69 12.95
CA PRO A 265 16.87 -49.77 13.99
C PRO A 265 17.97 -48.69 13.84
N GLY A 266 18.80 -48.55 14.87
CA GLY A 266 20.01 -47.70 14.87
C GLY A 266 21.24 -48.35 14.23
N GLY A 267 22.18 -47.49 13.81
CA GLY A 267 23.51 -47.84 13.30
C GLY A 267 24.44 -46.62 13.36
N SER A 268 25.70 -46.87 13.69
CA SER A 268 26.69 -46.01 14.34
C SER A 268 27.39 -44.92 13.51
N ILE A 269 27.90 -43.95 14.26
CA ILE A 269 28.70 -42.75 13.95
C ILE A 269 30.00 -43.05 13.17
N GLN A 270 30.24 -42.30 12.09
CA GLN A 270 31.59 -41.85 11.67
C GLN A 270 31.52 -40.38 11.22
N LYS A 271 32.57 -39.63 11.58
CA LYS A 271 32.67 -38.16 11.58
C LYS A 271 33.62 -37.70 10.47
N ALA A 272 33.19 -36.83 9.56
CA ALA A 272 34.00 -35.88 8.75
C ALA A 272 33.09 -35.05 7.80
N PRO A 273 33.55 -33.92 7.24
CA PRO A 273 33.80 -32.62 7.85
C PRO A 273 32.70 -31.59 7.48
N ASP A 274 32.64 -30.48 8.22
CA ASP A 274 31.65 -29.39 8.05
C ASP A 274 31.62 -28.83 6.62
N VAL A 275 30.53 -29.10 5.91
CA VAL A 275 30.08 -28.31 4.76
C VAL A 275 28.95 -27.43 5.27
N GLN A 276 29.21 -26.13 5.39
CA GLN A 276 28.19 -25.13 5.68
C GLN A 276 27.09 -25.20 4.61
N ALA A 277 25.92 -25.69 4.99
CA ALA A 277 24.70 -25.51 4.23
C ALA A 277 24.41 -24.00 4.12
N PRO A 278 24.05 -23.45 2.95
CA PRO A 278 23.67 -22.06 2.85
C PRO A 278 22.41 -21.85 3.69
N SER A 279 22.48 -20.98 4.68
CA SER A 279 21.30 -20.51 5.41
C SER A 279 20.39 -19.79 4.42
N THR A 280 19.28 -20.41 4.04
CA THR A 280 18.11 -19.72 3.47
C THR A 280 17.46 -18.88 4.57
N ALA A 281 18.11 -17.79 4.95
CA ALA A 281 17.45 -16.71 5.65
C ALA A 281 16.56 -16.01 4.61
N GLY A 282 15.25 -16.26 4.70
CA GLY A 282 14.24 -15.59 3.89
C GLY A 282 14.23 -14.09 4.19
N GLY A 283 15.09 -13.35 3.50
CA GLY A 283 15.05 -11.89 3.49
C GLY A 283 13.90 -11.40 2.63
N ASP A 284 13.28 -10.30 3.04
CA ASP A 284 12.31 -9.58 2.23
C ASP A 284 12.97 -9.06 0.93
N PRO A 285 12.61 -9.60 -0.25
CA PRO A 285 13.20 -9.19 -1.53
C PRO A 285 12.79 -7.77 -1.97
N PHE A 286 11.81 -7.17 -1.27
CA PHE A 286 11.22 -5.88 -1.58
C PHE A 286 11.75 -4.73 -0.69
N GLY A 287 12.55 -5.05 0.33
CA GLY A 287 13.34 -4.09 1.11
C GLY A 287 12.54 -3.22 2.09
N TYR A 288 11.31 -3.60 2.41
CA TYR A 288 10.44 -2.88 3.36
C TYR A 288 10.36 -3.56 4.73
N LEU A 289 10.71 -4.84 4.86
CA LEU A 289 10.51 -5.64 6.09
C LEU A 289 11.79 -6.20 6.72
N ASN A 290 12.95 -5.93 6.15
CA ASN A 290 14.23 -6.46 6.64
C ASN A 290 14.99 -5.41 7.47
N ASP A 291 14.81 -5.43 8.79
CA ASP A 291 15.81 -4.91 9.73
C ASP A 291 16.57 -6.11 10.32
N GLY A 292 17.87 -6.21 10.02
CA GLY A 292 18.72 -7.28 10.55
C GLY A 292 18.87 -7.19 12.08
N PRO A 293 19.28 -8.29 12.76
CA PRO A 293 19.38 -8.31 14.21
C PRO A 293 20.51 -7.39 14.70
N ILE A 294 20.14 -6.31 15.41
CA ILE A 294 21.07 -5.41 16.09
C ILE A 294 21.60 -6.14 17.34
N ARG A 295 22.85 -6.61 17.28
CA ARG A 295 23.55 -7.15 18.47
C ARG A 295 24.16 -5.97 19.25
N PRO A 296 23.79 -5.73 20.52
CA PRO A 296 24.41 -4.66 21.31
C PRO A 296 25.83 -5.06 21.71
N PRO A 297 26.82 -4.15 21.68
CA PRO A 297 28.12 -4.40 22.29
C PRO A 297 28.01 -4.27 23.81
N LEU A 298 28.60 -5.23 24.52
CA LEU A 298 28.77 -5.23 25.98
C LEU A 298 29.54 -3.98 26.43
N ALA A 299 28.96 -3.17 27.32
CA ALA A 299 29.63 -2.07 28.01
C ALA A 299 30.05 -2.50 29.43
N PRO A 300 31.24 -2.09 29.91
CA PRO A 300 31.70 -2.44 31.26
C PRO A 300 31.07 -1.55 32.33
N SER A 301 30.64 -2.17 33.44
CA SER A 301 30.14 -1.51 34.64
C SER A 301 31.22 -0.70 35.36
N ILE A 302 30.89 0.54 35.73
CA ILE A 302 31.51 1.22 36.88
C ILE A 302 30.41 1.87 37.70
N TYR A 303 30.31 1.44 38.96
CA TYR A 303 29.50 2.03 40.02
C TYR A 303 30.14 3.34 40.50
N HIS A 304 29.33 4.37 40.79
CA HIS A 304 29.50 5.15 42.02
C HIS A 304 28.21 5.89 42.42
N SER A 305 27.94 5.83 43.72
CA SER A 305 26.83 6.37 44.49
C SER A 305 27.06 7.83 44.90
N LEU A 306 25.98 8.58 45.14
CA LEU A 306 25.69 9.30 46.42
C LEU A 306 24.49 10.27 46.29
N GLY A 307 23.47 10.07 47.14
CA GLY A 307 23.01 11.04 48.15
C GLY A 307 22.07 12.20 47.74
N PRO A 308 20.90 12.38 48.40
CA PRO A 308 19.90 13.40 48.06
C PRO A 308 20.02 14.67 48.93
N ALA A 309 19.66 15.84 48.38
CA ALA A 309 19.29 17.00 49.18
C ALA A 309 18.29 17.89 48.42
N ALA A 310 17.14 18.13 49.06
CA ALA A 310 16.14 19.09 48.66
C ALA A 310 16.36 20.39 49.45
N THR A 311 16.32 21.57 48.80
CA THR A 311 15.58 22.75 49.29
C THR A 311 15.49 23.86 48.25
N THR A 312 14.34 24.52 48.31
CA THR A 312 13.75 25.61 47.52
C THR A 312 14.52 26.94 47.59
N ILE A 313 14.41 27.80 46.57
CA ILE A 313 13.93 29.22 46.64
C ILE A 313 13.98 29.88 45.25
N PHE A 314 12.96 30.71 45.00
CA PHE A 314 12.58 31.46 43.82
C PHE A 314 13.62 32.44 43.25
N GLY A 315 13.54 32.65 41.93
CA GLY A 315 13.67 33.98 41.31
C GLY A 315 14.97 34.28 40.58
N SER A 316 15.06 33.87 39.30
CA SER A 316 15.80 34.62 38.28
C SER A 316 15.45 34.10 36.88
N SER A 317 15.01 35.00 36.02
CA SER A 317 14.63 34.80 34.63
C SER A 317 15.86 34.68 33.72
N THR A 318 16.58 33.54 33.73
CA THR A 318 17.61 33.21 32.71
C THR A 318 17.96 31.72 32.74
N LEU A 319 17.03 30.82 32.38
CA LEU A 319 17.35 29.41 32.05
C LEU A 319 16.35 28.83 31.03
N LEU A 320 16.03 29.62 30.00
CA LEU A 320 15.47 29.11 28.75
C LEU A 320 16.60 29.08 27.72
N ASP A 321 17.50 28.11 27.86
CA ASP A 321 18.39 27.74 26.76
C ASP A 321 18.75 26.25 26.92
N SER A 322 17.81 25.39 26.56
CA SER A 322 18.10 24.01 26.17
C SER A 322 17.83 23.90 24.68
N PRO A 323 18.82 23.54 23.83
CA PRO A 323 18.66 23.46 22.38
C PRO A 323 17.96 22.16 21.94
N GLN A 324 16.95 21.71 22.68
CA GLN A 324 16.31 20.40 22.49
C GLN A 324 14.87 20.45 21.94
N ASN A 325 14.42 21.59 21.40
CA ASN A 325 13.11 21.71 20.71
C ASN A 325 13.22 22.56 19.42
N LEU A 326 14.09 22.17 18.48
CA LEU A 326 14.33 22.87 17.21
C LEU A 326 13.82 22.08 15.99
N LEU A 327 12.59 21.54 16.06
CA LEU A 327 11.84 21.08 14.88
C LEU A 327 10.69 22.04 14.52
N THR A 328 10.74 23.27 15.02
CA THR A 328 9.78 24.32 14.72
C THR A 328 9.98 24.85 13.29
N HIS A 329 9.07 24.45 12.41
CA HIS A 329 8.55 25.23 11.28
C HIS A 329 9.56 26.13 10.55
N ALA A 330 10.61 25.54 9.98
CA ALA A 330 11.38 26.25 8.97
C ALA A 330 10.46 26.53 7.76
N THR A 331 10.35 27.78 7.36
CA THR A 331 9.52 28.17 6.21
C THR A 331 10.29 27.85 4.93
N PRO A 332 9.78 26.97 4.05
CA PRO A 332 10.45 26.63 2.81
C PRO A 332 10.64 27.88 1.93
N ILE A 333 11.84 28.04 1.35
CA ILE A 333 12.07 29.12 0.37
C ILE A 333 11.38 28.80 -0.96
N HIS A 334 11.34 27.52 -1.34
CA HIS A 334 10.78 27.05 -2.60
C HIS A 334 9.44 26.33 -2.37
N PRO A 335 8.39 26.63 -3.15
CA PRO A 335 7.10 25.95 -2.97
C PRO A 335 7.13 24.47 -3.37
N PHE A 336 8.05 24.10 -4.27
CA PHE A 336 8.31 22.73 -4.69
C PHE A 336 9.74 22.61 -5.23
N ALA A 337 10.23 21.38 -5.31
CA ALA A 337 11.43 20.97 -6.00
C ALA A 337 11.07 20.06 -7.19
N LEU A 338 12.01 19.88 -8.11
CA LEU A 338 11.88 18.97 -9.24
C LEU A 338 12.81 17.79 -9.02
N VAL A 339 12.24 16.59 -8.97
CA VAL A 339 12.98 15.35 -8.76
C VAL A 339 12.89 14.52 -10.02
N THR A 340 14.06 14.17 -10.56
CA THR A 340 14.17 13.24 -11.68
C THR A 340 14.62 11.89 -11.15
N PHE A 341 13.96 10.81 -11.56
CA PHE A 341 14.32 9.46 -11.11
C PHE A 341 14.06 8.40 -12.17
N GLY A 342 14.89 7.36 -12.16
CA GLY A 342 14.78 6.21 -13.04
C GLY A 342 13.63 5.27 -12.67
N ALA A 343 13.11 4.54 -13.65
CA ALA A 343 11.96 3.65 -13.46
C ALA A 343 12.26 2.38 -12.65
N GLY A 344 13.53 2.07 -12.39
CA GLY A 344 13.92 1.00 -11.47
C GLY A 344 13.75 1.35 -10.00
N MET A 345 13.65 2.64 -9.67
CA MET A 345 13.57 3.12 -8.30
C MET A 345 12.28 2.68 -7.60
N ARG A 346 12.41 2.26 -6.34
CA ARG A 346 11.30 2.05 -5.41
C ARG A 346 10.95 3.38 -4.75
N GLN A 347 9.68 3.53 -4.34
CA GLN A 347 9.22 4.72 -3.65
C GLN A 347 10.12 5.08 -2.45
N LYS A 348 10.39 4.12 -1.56
CA LYS A 348 11.24 4.32 -0.38
C LYS A 348 12.63 4.87 -0.72
N GLU A 349 13.23 4.42 -1.81
CA GLU A 349 14.55 4.87 -2.21
C GLU A 349 14.52 6.33 -2.70
N ILE A 350 13.43 6.74 -3.37
CA ILE A 350 13.21 8.13 -3.81
C ILE A 350 12.93 9.04 -2.60
N ASP A 351 12.09 8.57 -1.68
CA ASP A 351 11.81 9.27 -0.42
C ASP A 351 13.10 9.45 0.40
N GLN A 352 13.92 8.41 0.53
CA GLN A 352 15.23 8.49 1.20
C GLN A 352 16.19 9.45 0.50
N PHE A 353 16.27 9.40 -0.84
CA PHE A 353 17.10 10.30 -1.63
C PHE A 353 16.73 11.77 -1.40
N THR A 354 15.44 12.08 -1.50
CA THR A 354 14.93 13.46 -1.38
C THR A 354 15.04 13.99 0.05
N ALA A 355 14.79 13.16 1.06
CA ALA A 355 15.02 13.53 2.47
C ALA A 355 16.50 13.79 2.78
N ALA A 356 17.42 13.07 2.14
CA ALA A 356 18.86 13.25 2.29
C ALA A 356 19.40 14.49 1.58
N GLN A 357 18.58 15.20 0.79
CA GLN A 357 18.92 16.42 0.07
C GLN A 357 17.95 17.56 0.44
N PRO A 358 17.88 17.97 1.72
CA PRO A 358 16.97 19.03 2.13
C PRO A 358 17.40 20.37 1.52
N LEU A 359 16.42 21.18 1.12
CA LEU A 359 16.68 22.48 0.48
C LEU A 359 16.58 23.62 1.50
N GLU A 360 17.12 24.78 1.14
CA GLU A 360 17.16 25.96 1.99
C GLU A 360 15.76 26.39 2.45
N ALA A 361 15.69 26.78 3.72
CA ALA A 361 14.51 27.26 4.42
C ALA A 361 14.89 28.40 5.37
N ILE A 362 13.90 29.16 5.81
CA ILE A 362 14.07 30.22 6.81
C ILE A 362 13.64 29.65 8.16
N SER A 363 14.57 29.56 9.10
CA SER A 363 14.30 29.16 10.48
C SER A 363 13.36 30.16 11.16
N PHE A 364 12.58 29.72 12.15
CA PHE A 364 11.74 30.58 12.96
C PHE A 364 12.50 31.73 13.64
N SER A 365 13.79 31.54 13.97
CA SER A 365 14.67 32.58 14.51
C SER A 365 15.16 33.60 13.46
N GLY A 366 14.69 33.51 12.21
CA GLY A 366 15.11 34.35 11.09
C GLY A 366 16.45 33.95 10.46
N GLY A 367 17.07 32.86 10.92
CA GLY A 367 18.33 32.33 10.37
C GLY A 367 18.14 31.32 9.23
N ALA A 368 19.25 30.82 8.68
CA ALA A 368 19.23 29.76 7.68
C ALA A 368 18.78 28.43 8.31
N GLY A 369 17.87 27.72 7.64
CA GLY A 369 17.41 26.38 7.95
C GLY A 369 17.32 25.52 6.68
N VAL A 370 16.87 24.28 6.82
CA VAL A 370 16.61 23.39 5.68
C VAL A 370 15.33 22.58 5.90
N VAL A 371 14.71 22.13 4.81
CA VAL A 371 13.50 21.30 4.83
C VAL A 371 13.57 20.20 3.76
N PRO A 372 13.22 18.94 4.09
CA PRO A 372 13.13 17.88 3.09
C PRO A 372 11.90 18.06 2.20
N TYR A 373 12.03 17.63 0.94
CA TYR A 373 10.95 17.65 -0.04
C TYR A 373 10.57 16.22 -0.38
N HIS A 374 9.28 15.93 -0.57
CA HIS A 374 8.79 14.58 -0.86
C HIS A 374 7.88 14.59 -2.08
N VAL A 375 8.06 13.61 -2.97
CA VAL A 375 7.19 13.39 -4.12
C VAL A 375 5.87 12.77 -3.62
N PRO A 376 4.70 13.26 -4.05
CA PRO A 376 3.42 12.63 -3.69
C PRO A 376 3.28 11.21 -4.25
N PHE A 377 3.71 10.21 -3.48
CA PHE A 377 3.58 8.79 -3.80
C PHE A 377 2.38 8.14 -3.10
N ALA A 378 2.21 6.83 -3.31
CA ALA A 378 1.21 6.04 -2.62
C ALA A 378 1.51 5.88 -1.11
N ALA A 379 0.48 5.68 -0.29
CA ALA A 379 0.68 5.40 1.14
C ALA A 379 1.31 4.02 1.40
N HIS A 380 1.14 3.06 0.48
CA HIS A 380 1.66 1.71 0.58
C HIS A 380 2.95 1.53 -0.24
N PRO A 381 3.81 0.56 0.11
CA PRO A 381 4.99 0.23 -0.68
C PRO A 381 4.69 0.02 -2.16
N ALA A 382 5.32 0.82 -3.02
CA ALA A 382 5.17 0.75 -4.47
C ALA A 382 6.51 0.94 -5.20
N GLY A 383 6.52 0.60 -6.48
CA GLY A 383 7.57 0.99 -7.42
C GLY A 383 7.22 2.31 -8.13
N SER A 384 8.21 2.92 -8.79
CA SER A 384 8.05 4.18 -9.53
C SER A 384 6.89 4.20 -10.55
N ALA A 385 6.51 3.05 -11.12
CA ALA A 385 5.38 2.93 -12.06
C ALA A 385 4.04 3.44 -11.51
N ILE A 386 3.93 3.61 -10.19
CA ILE A 386 2.76 4.25 -9.57
C ILE A 386 2.53 5.68 -10.10
N MET A 387 3.59 6.37 -10.56
CA MET A 387 3.53 7.70 -11.18
C MET A 387 2.69 7.74 -12.46
N VAL A 388 2.38 6.59 -13.07
CA VAL A 388 1.57 6.49 -14.30
C VAL A 388 0.30 5.65 -14.13
N LEU A 389 -0.09 5.36 -12.89
CA LEU A 389 -1.22 4.50 -12.52
C LEU A 389 -2.16 5.14 -11.48
N GLY A 390 -2.08 6.46 -11.33
CA GLY A 390 -2.80 7.22 -10.29
C GLY A 390 -1.84 7.56 -9.16
N GLY A 391 -1.76 6.68 -8.16
CA GLY A 391 -0.93 6.86 -6.96
C GLY A 391 -1.59 7.75 -5.92
N PHE A 392 -2.07 7.11 -4.85
CA PHE A 392 -2.84 7.76 -3.78
C PHE A 392 -2.17 7.51 -2.42
N GLY A 393 -1.94 8.57 -1.65
CA GLY A 393 -1.32 8.46 -0.33
C GLY A 393 -1.41 9.71 0.53
N PHE A 394 -0.52 9.80 1.53
CA PHE A 394 -0.53 10.84 2.57
C PHE A 394 -0.56 12.28 2.03
N LEU A 395 0.12 12.53 0.91
CA LEU A 395 0.18 13.87 0.29
C LEU A 395 -0.91 14.09 -0.77
N GLY A 396 -1.73 13.08 -1.06
CA GLY A 396 -2.72 13.10 -2.14
C GLY A 396 -3.73 14.23 -2.01
N ARG A 397 -4.31 14.39 -0.81
CA ARG A 397 -5.28 15.46 -0.54
C ARG A 397 -4.68 16.87 -0.62
N LEU A 398 -3.37 17.03 -0.41
CA LEU A 398 -2.67 18.31 -0.53
C LEU A 398 -2.24 18.63 -1.97
N HIS A 399 -1.75 17.64 -2.70
CA HIS A 399 -1.01 17.85 -3.95
C HIS A 399 -1.53 17.04 -5.15
N GLY A 400 -2.66 16.35 -5.02
CA GLY A 400 -3.20 15.47 -6.05
C GLY A 400 -2.53 14.10 -6.08
N LEU A 401 -2.94 13.26 -7.02
CA LEU A 401 -2.38 11.93 -7.21
C LEU A 401 -0.91 12.00 -7.68
N SER A 402 -0.17 10.90 -7.62
CA SER A 402 1.19 10.83 -8.16
C SER A 402 1.26 11.26 -9.64
N VAL A 403 0.29 10.83 -10.45
CA VAL A 403 0.16 11.23 -11.87
C VAL A 403 0.01 12.74 -12.07
N ASP A 404 -0.55 13.45 -11.10
CA ASP A 404 -0.81 14.89 -11.19
C ASP A 404 0.46 15.72 -10.96
N ASN A 405 1.50 15.08 -10.41
CA ASN A 405 2.78 15.69 -10.07
C ASN A 405 3.87 15.41 -11.10
N LEU A 406 3.58 14.62 -12.14
CA LEU A 406 4.47 14.43 -13.29
C LEU A 406 4.61 15.72 -14.11
N ILE A 407 5.82 15.98 -14.60
CA ILE A 407 6.16 17.10 -15.47
C ILE A 407 6.69 16.63 -16.83
N GLU A 408 7.48 15.56 -16.84
CA GLU A 408 8.04 14.98 -18.05
C GLU A 408 8.31 13.49 -17.85
N ALA A 409 8.23 12.70 -18.92
CA ALA A 409 8.56 11.28 -18.93
C ALA A 409 9.38 10.91 -20.17
N GLU A 410 10.46 10.14 -20.00
CA GLU A 410 11.17 9.46 -21.09
C GLU A 410 10.47 8.12 -21.34
N VAL A 411 10.01 7.90 -22.58
CA VAL A 411 9.14 6.76 -22.92
C VAL A 411 9.64 6.05 -24.16
N VAL A 412 9.70 4.72 -24.10
CA VAL A 412 9.95 3.87 -25.27
C VAL A 412 8.62 3.34 -25.82
N LEU A 413 8.33 3.65 -27.07
CA LEU A 413 7.09 3.32 -27.77
C LEU A 413 7.11 1.91 -28.37
N ALA A 414 5.95 1.45 -28.86
CA ALA A 414 5.75 0.12 -29.44
C ALA A 414 6.60 -0.15 -30.69
N ASP A 415 7.01 0.90 -31.41
CA ASP A 415 7.91 0.84 -32.57
C ASP A 415 9.40 0.96 -32.19
N GLY A 416 9.71 1.07 -30.89
CA GLY A 416 11.06 1.23 -30.36
C GLY A 416 11.58 2.67 -30.35
N ARG A 417 10.83 3.68 -30.81
CA ARG A 417 11.26 5.08 -30.67
C ARG A 417 11.27 5.50 -29.20
N ILE A 418 12.26 6.31 -28.85
CA ILE A 418 12.37 6.96 -27.54
C ILE A 418 11.84 8.39 -27.70
N VAL A 419 10.85 8.76 -26.90
CA VAL A 419 10.21 10.08 -26.91
C VAL A 419 10.19 10.69 -25.52
N TYR A 420 10.00 11.99 -25.45
CA TYR A 420 9.85 12.74 -24.20
C TYR A 420 8.44 13.29 -24.19
N ALA A 421 7.60 12.78 -23.29
CA ALA A 421 6.22 13.20 -23.17
C ALA A 421 6.10 14.26 -22.07
N SER A 422 5.45 15.37 -22.40
CA SER A 422 5.14 16.49 -21.51
C SER A 422 3.86 17.18 -21.98
N GLU A 423 3.45 18.25 -21.30
CA GLU A 423 2.31 19.05 -21.75
C GLU A 423 2.53 19.67 -23.16
N SER A 424 3.78 20.01 -23.49
CA SER A 424 4.13 20.65 -24.77
C SER A 424 4.62 19.68 -25.87
N GLU A 425 5.00 18.45 -25.51
CA GLU A 425 5.56 17.46 -26.44
C GLU A 425 4.82 16.13 -26.29
N HIS A 426 4.25 15.61 -27.39
CA HIS A 426 3.39 14.42 -27.37
C HIS A 426 2.23 14.52 -26.34
N SER A 427 1.51 15.65 -26.36
CA SER A 427 0.50 15.99 -25.34
C SER A 427 -0.65 14.99 -25.19
N ASP A 428 -1.00 14.28 -26.26
CA ASP A 428 -2.00 13.20 -26.22
C ASP A 428 -1.47 11.95 -25.52
N LEU A 429 -0.24 11.52 -25.82
CA LEU A 429 0.44 10.48 -25.05
C LEU A 429 0.63 10.90 -23.59
N TRP A 430 1.06 12.14 -23.34
CA TRP A 430 1.21 12.70 -22.00
C TRP A 430 -0.08 12.62 -21.18
N TRP A 431 -1.21 12.93 -21.81
CA TRP A 431 -2.53 12.77 -21.20
C TRP A 431 -2.82 11.30 -20.84
N ALA A 432 -2.54 10.35 -21.73
CA ALA A 432 -2.79 8.93 -21.50
C ALA A 432 -1.86 8.31 -20.42
N LEU A 433 -0.58 8.70 -20.41
CA LEU A 433 0.41 8.22 -19.44
C LEU A 433 0.00 8.51 -17.99
N ARG A 434 -0.70 9.63 -17.75
CA ARG A 434 -1.15 10.06 -16.42
C ARG A 434 -2.40 9.31 -15.94
N GLY A 435 -2.34 7.98 -15.98
CA GLY A 435 -3.37 7.07 -15.48
C GLY A 435 -3.35 5.68 -16.13
N ALA A 436 -2.93 5.59 -17.39
CA ALA A 436 -2.96 4.35 -18.16
C ALA A 436 -1.59 3.97 -18.75
N GLY A 437 -0.49 4.51 -18.22
CA GLY A 437 0.82 4.47 -18.86
C GLY A 437 1.32 3.12 -19.36
N PRO A 438 1.18 2.01 -18.60
CA PRO A 438 1.61 0.69 -19.05
C PRO A 438 0.99 0.20 -20.36
N ALA A 439 -0.12 0.79 -20.80
CA ALA A 439 -0.75 0.45 -22.08
C ALA A 439 -0.17 1.21 -23.29
N PHE A 440 0.70 2.22 -23.10
CA PHE A 440 1.15 3.11 -24.18
C PHE A 440 2.67 3.16 -24.39
N GLY A 441 3.45 2.59 -23.48
CA GLY A 441 4.90 2.65 -23.57
C GLY A 441 5.61 2.17 -22.31
N VAL A 442 6.92 2.03 -22.42
CA VAL A 442 7.80 1.78 -21.27
C VAL A 442 8.38 3.10 -20.80
N VAL A 443 7.90 3.62 -19.68
CA VAL A 443 8.50 4.81 -19.07
C VAL A 443 9.80 4.42 -18.37
N THR A 444 10.89 5.08 -18.73
CA THR A 444 12.25 4.78 -18.24
C THR A 444 12.73 5.78 -17.21
N ARG A 445 12.27 7.03 -17.30
CA ARG A 445 12.57 8.09 -16.34
C ARG A 445 11.36 8.99 -16.15
N TYR A 446 11.21 9.50 -14.93
CA TYR A 446 10.18 10.43 -14.53
C TYR A 446 10.83 11.72 -14.03
N LYS A 447 10.22 12.87 -14.33
CA LYS A 447 10.45 14.12 -13.60
C LYS A 447 9.15 14.53 -12.93
N ALA A 448 9.21 14.73 -11.62
CA ALA A 448 8.04 15.03 -10.80
C ALA A 448 8.28 16.17 -9.82
N LYS A 449 7.19 16.80 -9.39
CA LYS A 449 7.22 17.76 -8.27
C LYS A 449 7.37 17.03 -6.94
N ALA A 450 8.21 17.59 -6.07
CA ALA A 450 8.28 17.25 -4.66
C ALA A 450 7.97 18.49 -3.81
N PHE A 451 7.35 18.30 -2.65
CA PHE A 451 6.85 19.39 -1.79
C PHE A 451 7.50 19.36 -0.42
N PRO A 452 7.69 20.51 0.23
CA PRO A 452 8.34 20.58 1.53
C PRO A 452 7.48 19.92 2.62
N VAL A 453 8.01 18.91 3.30
CA VAL A 453 7.34 18.20 4.41
C VAL A 453 8.29 18.02 5.59
N PRO A 454 8.43 19.03 6.47
CA PRO A 454 9.40 18.99 7.57
C PRO A 454 9.07 17.91 8.61
N VAL A 455 7.81 17.88 9.05
CA VAL A 455 7.30 16.99 10.09
C VAL A 455 5.82 16.72 9.81
N VAL A 456 5.35 15.56 10.24
CA VAL A 456 3.93 15.20 10.22
C VAL A 456 3.48 14.80 11.62
N PHE A 457 2.25 15.14 11.98
CA PHE A 457 1.60 14.61 13.16
C PHE A 457 0.74 13.42 12.76
N ALA A 458 1.24 12.21 13.02
CA ALA A 458 0.71 11.01 12.38
C ALA A 458 0.86 9.75 13.23
N GLY A 459 0.01 8.75 12.96
CA GLY A 459 0.09 7.44 13.59
C GLY A 459 -1.24 6.71 13.54
N ASN A 460 -1.33 5.65 14.34
CA ASN A 460 -2.48 4.76 14.38
C ASN A 460 -3.20 4.81 15.75
N LEU A 461 -4.53 4.70 15.70
CA LEU A 461 -5.36 4.30 16.82
C LEU A 461 -5.90 2.89 16.56
N ILE A 462 -5.75 1.97 17.50
CA ILE A 462 -6.16 0.58 17.34
C ILE A 462 -7.23 0.22 18.38
N TYR A 463 -8.34 -0.32 17.90
CA TYR A 463 -9.47 -0.80 18.71
C TYR A 463 -9.73 -2.28 18.41
N ARG A 464 -10.35 -3.00 19.35
CA ARG A 464 -10.90 -4.34 19.07
C ARG A 464 -12.07 -4.20 18.11
N PHE A 465 -12.16 -5.11 17.16
CA PHE A 465 -13.34 -5.24 16.34
C PHE A 465 -14.39 -6.06 17.08
N HIS A 466 -15.48 -5.40 17.50
CA HIS A 466 -16.70 -6.09 17.94
C HIS A 466 -17.86 -5.71 17.02
N ARG A 467 -18.64 -6.70 16.60
CA ARG A 467 -19.81 -6.50 15.72
C ARG A 467 -20.79 -5.46 16.27
N ALA A 468 -20.90 -5.35 17.59
CA ALA A 468 -21.83 -4.44 18.27
C ALA A 468 -21.35 -2.96 18.26
N THR A 469 -20.06 -2.70 18.40
CA THR A 469 -19.51 -1.34 18.61
C THR A 469 -18.80 -0.79 17.38
N ALA A 470 -18.25 -1.63 16.50
CA ALA A 470 -17.55 -1.22 15.28
C ALA A 470 -18.36 -0.29 14.36
N PRO A 471 -19.68 -0.48 14.13
CA PRO A 471 -20.44 0.45 13.29
C PRO A 471 -20.45 1.87 13.85
N SER A 472 -20.53 2.01 15.18
CA SER A 472 -20.52 3.32 15.85
C SER A 472 -19.14 4.00 15.77
N LEU A 473 -18.05 3.24 15.82
CA LEU A 473 -16.69 3.76 15.67
C LEU A 473 -16.45 4.29 14.25
N ILE A 474 -16.82 3.52 13.22
CA ILE A 474 -16.66 3.93 11.81
C ILE A 474 -17.52 5.16 11.52
N LYS A 475 -18.75 5.21 12.06
CA LYS A 475 -19.63 6.38 11.98
C LYS A 475 -19.00 7.61 12.65
N HIS A 476 -18.48 7.45 13.87
CA HIS A 476 -17.81 8.52 14.61
C HIS A 476 -16.61 9.06 13.83
N PHE A 477 -15.74 8.17 13.32
CA PHE A 477 -14.61 8.53 12.46
C PHE A 477 -15.06 9.34 11.23
N ARG A 478 -16.05 8.85 10.47
CA ARG A 478 -16.60 9.52 9.29
C ARG A 478 -17.10 10.93 9.62
N ASP A 479 -17.77 11.08 10.76
CA ASP A 479 -18.35 12.36 11.17
C ASP A 479 -17.26 13.34 11.65
N CYS A 480 -16.20 12.86 12.32
CA CYS A 480 -15.04 13.68 12.75
C CYS A 480 -14.23 14.25 11.59
N ILE A 481 -14.09 13.52 10.48
CA ILE A 481 -13.29 13.97 9.32
C ILE A 481 -14.12 14.75 8.29
N LYS A 482 -15.42 14.96 8.54
CA LYS A 482 -16.30 15.68 7.62
C LYS A 482 -15.82 17.11 7.44
N GLY A 483 -15.55 17.49 6.18
CA GLY A 483 -15.04 18.83 5.86
C GLY A 483 -13.60 19.05 6.31
N ALA A 484 -12.85 17.99 6.60
CA ALA A 484 -11.45 18.10 6.97
C ALA A 484 -10.64 18.86 5.90
N PRO A 485 -9.62 19.64 6.32
CA PRO A 485 -8.77 20.39 5.43
C PRO A 485 -7.87 19.44 4.63
N ARG A 486 -7.20 19.95 3.59
CA ARG A 486 -6.40 19.14 2.66
C ARG A 486 -5.20 18.48 3.36
N GLU A 487 -4.71 19.12 4.41
CA GLU A 487 -3.60 18.74 5.29
C GLU A 487 -3.87 17.44 6.05
N LEU A 488 -5.15 17.09 6.29
CA LEU A 488 -5.51 15.86 6.96
C LEU A 488 -5.66 14.72 5.95
N TYR A 489 -4.79 13.74 6.06
CA TYR A 489 -5.00 12.39 5.59
C TYR A 489 -5.60 11.53 6.71
N ALA A 490 -6.59 10.69 6.38
CA ALA A 490 -7.17 9.76 7.34
C ALA A 490 -7.75 8.51 6.65
N ASN A 491 -7.68 7.37 7.31
CA ASN A 491 -8.35 6.15 6.88
C ASN A 491 -8.83 5.30 8.08
N VAL A 492 -9.73 4.36 7.80
CA VAL A 492 -10.07 3.28 8.72
C VAL A 492 -9.90 1.93 8.03
N LEU A 493 -9.23 1.00 8.71
CA LEU A 493 -9.03 -0.37 8.29
C LEU A 493 -9.75 -1.32 9.23
N LEU A 494 -10.37 -2.35 8.67
CA LEU A 494 -10.83 -3.53 9.39
C LEU A 494 -9.87 -4.67 9.02
N THR A 495 -9.21 -5.28 10.01
CA THR A 495 -8.23 -6.36 9.76
C THR A 495 -8.61 -7.63 10.51
N ALA A 496 -8.76 -8.73 9.78
CA ALA A 496 -9.19 -10.01 10.31
C ALA A 496 -8.07 -10.62 11.16
N GLY A 497 -8.39 -10.85 12.44
CA GLY A 497 -7.47 -11.45 13.40
C GLY A 497 -7.18 -12.92 13.07
N PRO A 498 -6.00 -13.46 13.44
CA PRO A 498 -5.74 -14.90 13.39
C PRO A 498 -6.80 -15.72 14.14
N ALA A 499 -6.90 -17.01 13.84
CA ALA A 499 -7.82 -17.90 14.56
C ALA A 499 -7.60 -17.82 16.09
N GLY A 500 -8.66 -17.55 16.84
CA GLY A 500 -8.62 -17.37 18.30
C GLY A 500 -8.10 -16.02 18.78
N GLN A 501 -7.84 -15.06 17.88
CA GLN A 501 -7.47 -13.69 18.18
C GLN A 501 -8.53 -12.73 17.66
N ASP A 502 -8.68 -11.58 18.33
CA ASP A 502 -9.64 -10.59 17.91
C ASP A 502 -9.22 -9.92 16.59
N SER A 503 -10.22 -9.64 15.76
CA SER A 503 -10.05 -8.72 14.65
C SER A 503 -9.87 -7.30 15.18
N LEU A 504 -9.30 -6.41 14.35
CA LEU A 504 -8.95 -5.04 14.76
C LEU A 504 -9.62 -4.00 13.86
N VAL A 505 -9.95 -2.86 14.45
CA VAL A 505 -10.22 -1.61 13.73
C VAL A 505 -9.01 -0.71 13.91
N VAL A 506 -8.38 -0.30 12.83
CA VAL A 506 -7.23 0.62 12.84
C VAL A 506 -7.66 1.92 12.20
N ILE A 507 -7.57 3.03 12.92
CA ILE A 507 -7.74 4.36 12.35
C ILE A 507 -6.35 4.95 12.17
N GLN A 508 -5.99 5.31 10.94
CA GLN A 508 -4.74 6.00 10.66
C GLN A 508 -5.03 7.46 10.37
N MET A 509 -4.19 8.35 10.89
CA MET A 509 -4.21 9.76 10.55
C MET A 509 -2.80 10.27 10.29
N CYS A 510 -2.71 11.26 9.39
CA CYS A 510 -1.49 12.00 9.13
C CYS A 510 -1.88 13.44 8.82
N TYR A 511 -1.47 14.37 9.69
CA TYR A 511 -1.67 15.79 9.50
C TYR A 511 -0.35 16.45 9.09
N VAL A 512 -0.33 17.02 7.88
CA VAL A 512 0.83 17.73 7.35
C VAL A 512 0.73 19.20 7.73
N GLY A 513 1.35 19.57 8.85
CA GLY A 513 1.28 20.92 9.39
C GLY A 513 1.52 20.95 10.91
N PRO A 514 1.13 22.05 11.59
CA PRO A 514 1.31 22.19 13.03
C PRO A 514 0.58 21.08 13.82
N LYS A 515 1.28 20.51 14.81
CA LYS A 515 0.77 19.46 15.70
C LYS A 515 -0.54 19.85 16.36
N GLU A 516 -0.72 21.10 16.74
CA GLU A 516 -1.92 21.60 17.43
C GLU A 516 -3.18 21.35 16.61
N LYS A 517 -3.09 21.52 15.28
CA LYS A 517 -4.22 21.27 14.38
C LYS A 517 -4.48 19.79 14.17
N GLY A 518 -3.44 18.98 14.08
CA GLY A 518 -3.58 17.52 14.07
C GLY A 518 -4.18 16.99 15.38
N GLN A 519 -3.82 17.60 16.51
CA GLN A 519 -4.30 17.23 17.84
C GLN A 519 -5.81 17.45 18.00
N GLU A 520 -6.39 18.48 17.37
CA GLU A 520 -7.84 18.69 17.34
C GLU A 520 -8.56 17.46 16.76
N TYR A 521 -8.06 16.90 15.65
CA TYR A 521 -8.60 15.68 15.03
C TYR A 521 -8.34 14.43 15.87
N LEU A 522 -7.15 14.29 16.45
CA LEU A 522 -6.85 13.17 17.34
C LEU A 522 -7.81 13.16 18.53
N SER A 523 -8.02 14.32 19.16
CA SER A 523 -8.93 14.47 20.29
C SER A 523 -10.38 14.17 19.88
N ALA A 524 -10.81 14.62 18.70
CA ALA A 524 -12.16 14.32 18.19
C ALA A 524 -12.34 12.81 17.91
N ILE A 525 -11.39 12.17 17.24
CA ILE A 525 -11.47 10.72 16.92
C ILE A 525 -11.41 9.89 18.20
N SER A 526 -10.48 10.20 19.10
CA SER A 526 -10.28 9.46 20.36
C SER A 526 -11.35 9.73 21.42
N SER A 527 -12.24 10.71 21.23
CA SER A 527 -13.35 10.96 22.15
C SER A 527 -14.44 9.88 22.08
N TRP A 528 -14.38 8.97 21.11
CA TRP A 528 -15.27 7.83 21.06
C TRP A 528 -15.01 6.89 22.25
N ASN A 529 -16.08 6.60 22.99
CA ASN A 529 -16.03 5.89 24.27
C ASN A 529 -16.72 4.52 24.24
N GLY A 530 -16.94 3.95 23.06
CA GLY A 530 -17.61 2.67 22.90
C GLY A 530 -16.74 1.45 23.24
N GLU A 531 -15.42 1.55 23.14
CA GLU A 531 -14.44 0.53 23.53
C GLU A 531 -13.14 1.18 24.01
N THR A 532 -12.30 0.42 24.70
CA THR A 532 -10.94 0.83 25.06
C THR A 532 -10.05 0.90 23.83
N CYS A 533 -9.37 2.04 23.62
CA CYS A 533 -8.29 2.16 22.66
C CYS A 533 -7.10 1.32 23.13
N LEU A 534 -6.71 0.32 22.33
CA LEU A 534 -5.63 -0.62 22.67
C LEU A 534 -4.26 0.00 22.46
N LEU A 535 -4.14 0.87 21.45
CA LEU A 535 -2.91 1.58 21.12
C LEU A 535 -3.26 2.93 20.51
N ASN A 536 -2.61 3.98 21.00
CA ASN A 536 -2.55 5.28 20.37
C ASN A 536 -1.08 5.67 20.27
N GLU A 537 -0.58 5.75 19.04
CA GLU A 537 0.81 6.10 18.74
C GLU A 537 0.93 7.32 17.80
N VAL A 538 -0.11 8.17 17.81
CA VAL A 538 -0.12 9.41 17.05
C VAL A 538 0.81 10.42 17.72
N ASP A 539 1.87 10.81 17.01
CA ASP A 539 2.80 11.84 17.45
C ASP A 539 3.51 12.50 16.25
N GLU A 540 4.31 13.52 16.52
CA GLU A 540 5.20 14.13 15.53
C GLU A 540 6.32 13.17 15.11
N LYS A 541 6.46 12.97 13.80
CA LYS A 541 7.52 12.15 13.20
C LYS A 541 7.90 12.67 11.82
N SER A 542 9.02 12.20 11.29
CA SER A 542 9.40 12.50 9.90
C SER A 542 8.42 11.84 8.93
N PHE A 543 8.26 12.42 7.75
CA PHE A 543 7.44 11.83 6.69
C PHE A 543 7.93 10.43 6.30
N LEU A 544 9.26 10.23 6.21
CA LEU A 544 9.87 8.91 5.97
C LEU A 544 9.40 7.85 6.96
N HIS A 545 9.41 8.18 8.25
CA HIS A 545 9.01 7.22 9.26
C HIS A 545 7.50 6.92 9.14
N GLN A 546 6.67 7.93 8.91
CA GLN A 546 5.24 7.68 8.67
C GLN A 546 5.03 6.77 7.46
N GLN A 547 5.76 6.98 6.36
CA GLN A 547 5.70 6.17 5.16
C GLN A 547 6.10 4.70 5.42
N ASP A 548 7.16 4.48 6.21
CA ASP A 548 7.63 3.15 6.60
C ASP A 548 6.65 2.43 7.55
N SER A 549 5.95 3.14 8.43
CA SER A 549 5.02 2.56 9.41
C SER A 549 3.85 1.79 8.77
N VAL A 550 3.40 2.20 7.58
CA VAL A 550 2.28 1.56 6.86
C VAL A 550 2.60 0.11 6.49
N ALA A 551 3.84 -0.16 6.05
CA ALA A 551 4.27 -1.50 5.68
C ALA A 551 4.14 -2.49 6.86
N GLN A 552 4.35 -2.00 8.08
CA GLN A 552 4.27 -2.80 9.30
C GLN A 552 2.82 -3.11 9.68
N VAL A 553 1.91 -2.16 9.51
CA VAL A 553 0.47 -2.33 9.81
C VAL A 553 -0.18 -3.33 8.85
N LEU A 554 0.10 -3.22 7.54
CA LEU A 554 -0.49 -4.11 6.53
C LEU A 554 0.01 -5.55 6.65
N ARG A 555 1.11 -5.79 7.38
CA ARG A 555 1.79 -7.10 7.52
C ARG A 555 1.91 -7.82 6.17
N GLY A 556 2.14 -7.08 5.10
CA GLY A 556 2.10 -7.62 3.76
C GLY A 556 3.25 -8.60 3.56
N LYS A 557 2.97 -9.90 3.43
CA LYS A 557 4.04 -10.88 3.24
C LYS A 557 4.24 -11.13 1.75
N ALA A 558 5.43 -10.78 1.28
CA ALA A 558 5.91 -11.21 -0.03
C ALA A 558 5.85 -12.73 -0.15
N GLY A 559 5.35 -13.23 -1.28
CA GLY A 559 5.22 -14.68 -1.52
C GLY A 559 3.91 -15.30 -1.03
N ASN A 560 3.04 -14.56 -0.34
CA ASN A 560 1.65 -14.96 -0.13
C ASN A 560 0.84 -14.85 -1.43
N LYS A 561 -0.31 -15.51 -1.47
CA LYS A 561 -1.37 -15.20 -2.44
C LYS A 561 -1.94 -13.83 -2.09
N TRP A 562 -2.12 -12.99 -3.09
CA TRP A 562 -2.77 -11.69 -2.95
C TRP A 562 -3.99 -11.58 -3.86
N PHE A 563 -5.06 -11.04 -3.31
CA PHE A 563 -6.26 -10.63 -4.03
C PHE A 563 -6.63 -9.21 -3.62
N ILE A 564 -6.88 -8.36 -4.60
CA ILE A 564 -7.25 -6.97 -4.38
C ILE A 564 -8.53 -6.70 -5.17
N ARG A 565 -9.50 -6.07 -4.51
CA ARG A 565 -10.67 -5.48 -5.17
C ARG A 565 -10.93 -4.10 -4.60
N SER A 566 -11.23 -3.14 -5.46
CA SER A 566 -11.36 -1.73 -5.07
C SER A 566 -12.59 -1.06 -5.68
N ALA A 567 -13.07 -0.01 -5.05
CA ALA A 567 -14.14 0.85 -5.53
C ALA A 567 -13.89 2.29 -5.07
N LEU A 568 -14.56 3.23 -5.72
CA LEU A 568 -14.63 4.62 -5.28
C LEU A 568 -16.06 4.90 -4.85
N ILE A 569 -16.27 5.56 -3.71
CA ILE A 569 -17.61 5.87 -3.20
C ILE A 569 -17.77 7.36 -2.89
N ASN A 570 -18.97 7.91 -3.12
CA ASN A 570 -19.29 9.32 -2.87
C ASN A 570 -19.78 9.61 -1.44
N SER A 571 -20.14 8.57 -0.70
CA SER A 571 -20.71 8.70 0.64
C SER A 571 -20.58 7.38 1.39
N LEU A 572 -20.55 7.45 2.72
CA LEU A 572 -20.48 6.29 3.60
C LEU A 572 -21.67 6.31 4.56
N PRO A 573 -22.91 6.02 4.09
CA PRO A 573 -24.11 6.09 4.92
C PRO A 573 -24.13 4.98 5.97
N ASP A 574 -24.92 5.17 7.02
CA ASP A 574 -24.98 4.25 8.17
C ASP A 574 -25.31 2.81 7.75
N GLU A 575 -26.25 2.61 6.81
CA GLU A 575 -26.61 1.28 6.31
C GLU A 575 -25.42 0.52 5.71
N ILE A 576 -24.56 1.21 4.95
CA ILE A 576 -23.37 0.64 4.32
C ILE A 576 -22.35 0.26 5.39
N ILE A 577 -22.15 1.10 6.41
CA ILE A 577 -21.28 0.81 7.55
C ILE A 577 -21.77 -0.45 8.27
N HIS A 578 -23.07 -0.52 8.59
CA HIS A 578 -23.67 -1.67 9.27
C HIS A 578 -23.51 -2.97 8.48
N LYS A 579 -23.84 -2.97 7.17
CA LYS A 579 -23.67 -4.15 6.31
C LYS A 579 -22.21 -4.57 6.17
N THR A 580 -21.31 -3.60 6.02
CA THR A 580 -19.86 -3.84 5.95
C THR A 580 -19.38 -4.57 7.20
N VAL A 581 -19.73 -4.10 8.40
CA VAL A 581 -19.30 -4.73 9.65
C VAL A 581 -19.82 -6.16 9.76
N ILE A 582 -21.08 -6.41 9.37
CA ILE A 582 -21.66 -7.75 9.37
C ILE A 582 -20.88 -8.67 8.43
N GLN A 583 -20.68 -8.26 7.17
CA GLN A 583 -19.95 -9.09 6.19
C GLN A 583 -18.49 -9.31 6.60
N PHE A 584 -17.80 -8.26 7.07
CA PHE A 584 -16.41 -8.34 7.49
C PHE A 584 -16.20 -9.37 8.61
N SER A 585 -17.17 -9.46 9.51
CA SER A 585 -17.07 -10.31 10.70
C SER A 585 -17.01 -11.82 10.44
N ASP A 586 -17.28 -12.24 9.20
CA ASP A 586 -17.20 -13.63 8.73
C ASP A 586 -16.03 -13.84 7.72
N THR A 587 -15.15 -12.84 7.56
CA THR A 587 -13.99 -12.92 6.66
C THR A 587 -12.86 -13.77 7.25
N PRO A 588 -12.09 -14.49 6.41
CA PRO A 588 -10.96 -15.29 6.86
C PRO A 588 -9.76 -14.42 7.27
N VAL A 589 -8.85 -15.04 8.04
CA VAL A 589 -7.57 -14.43 8.42
C VAL A 589 -6.83 -13.89 7.19
N GLY A 590 -6.26 -12.68 7.32
CA GLY A 590 -5.51 -12.05 6.23
C GLY A 590 -6.34 -11.17 5.30
N CYS A 591 -7.64 -10.99 5.60
CA CYS A 591 -8.48 -9.98 4.96
C CYS A 591 -8.36 -8.63 5.67
N THR A 592 -8.09 -7.57 4.91
CA THR A 592 -8.14 -6.18 5.38
C THR A 592 -9.03 -5.35 4.46
N TRP A 593 -10.00 -4.63 5.03
CA TRP A 593 -10.87 -3.70 4.29
C TRP A 593 -10.57 -2.26 4.69
N LEU A 594 -10.40 -1.40 3.69
CA LEU A 594 -9.93 -0.03 3.84
C LEU A 594 -10.99 0.96 3.35
N PHE A 595 -11.23 2.00 4.17
CA PHE A 595 -11.92 3.22 3.78
C PHE A 595 -10.96 4.40 3.93
N GLU A 596 -10.43 4.89 2.82
CA GLU A 596 -9.43 5.95 2.80
C GLU A 596 -10.04 7.26 2.33
N LEU A 597 -9.92 8.32 3.13
CA LEU A 597 -10.50 9.62 2.83
C LEU A 597 -9.87 10.22 1.57
N ALA A 598 -10.67 10.44 0.53
CA ALA A 598 -10.25 11.02 -0.74
C ALA A 598 -10.62 12.53 -0.82
N GLY A 599 -10.65 13.11 -2.02
CA GLY A 599 -10.92 14.53 -2.25
C GLY A 599 -9.70 15.44 -2.06
N GLY A 600 -9.94 16.70 -1.69
CA GLY A 600 -8.88 17.71 -1.64
C GLY A 600 -8.36 18.07 -3.04
N ALA A 601 -7.05 18.23 -3.19
CA ALA A 601 -6.41 18.58 -4.46
C ALA A 601 -6.62 17.54 -5.58
N ILE A 602 -6.95 16.29 -5.24
CA ILE A 602 -7.26 15.23 -6.22
C ILE A 602 -8.40 15.66 -7.14
N ALA A 603 -9.37 16.38 -6.57
CA ALA A 603 -10.54 16.88 -7.27
C ALA A 603 -10.29 18.20 -8.03
N ASP A 604 -9.10 18.79 -8.01
CA ASP A 604 -8.84 20.06 -8.73
C ASP A 604 -8.62 19.87 -10.23
N PHE A 605 -8.31 18.64 -10.66
CA PHE A 605 -7.93 18.34 -12.04
C PHE A 605 -9.16 18.04 -12.90
N GLU A 606 -9.31 18.78 -14.00
CA GLU A 606 -10.45 18.68 -14.92
C GLU A 606 -10.18 17.78 -16.15
N ASP A 607 -9.09 18.04 -16.88
CA ASP A 607 -8.72 17.27 -18.08
C ASP A 607 -7.58 16.28 -17.79
N GLY A 608 -7.97 15.05 -17.45
CA GLY A 608 -7.03 13.95 -17.21
C GLY A 608 -7.60 12.61 -17.65
N CYS A 609 -6.72 11.61 -17.76
CA CYS A 609 -7.08 10.24 -18.11
C CYS A 609 -8.13 9.65 -17.15
N ILE A 610 -7.93 9.86 -15.85
CA ILE A 610 -8.91 9.52 -14.80
C ILE A 610 -10.01 10.60 -14.77
N PRO A 611 -11.29 10.26 -14.96
CA PRO A 611 -12.35 11.25 -15.07
C PRO A 611 -12.64 12.00 -13.77
N LYS A 612 -13.24 13.18 -13.93
CA LYS A 612 -13.61 14.08 -12.84
C LYS A 612 -14.46 13.40 -11.75
N ALA A 613 -15.49 12.64 -12.14
CA ALA A 613 -16.40 12.00 -11.20
C ALA A 613 -15.68 11.04 -10.23
N GLN A 614 -14.71 10.26 -10.72
CA GLN A 614 -13.86 9.41 -9.89
C GLN A 614 -12.94 10.23 -8.96
N ARG A 615 -12.40 11.35 -9.45
CA ARG A 615 -11.54 12.25 -8.67
C ARG A 615 -12.30 12.96 -7.53
N GLU A 616 -13.61 13.15 -7.70
CA GLU A 616 -14.51 13.74 -6.70
C GLU A 616 -15.07 12.74 -5.69
N ALA A 617 -14.69 11.45 -5.78
CA ALA A 617 -15.08 10.46 -4.79
C ALA A 617 -14.65 10.89 -3.37
N SER A 618 -15.50 10.59 -2.38
CA SER A 618 -15.22 10.93 -0.99
C SER A 618 -14.31 9.90 -0.32
N PHE A 619 -14.36 8.65 -0.76
CA PHE A 619 -13.47 7.60 -0.26
C PHE A 619 -12.96 6.70 -1.38
N THR A 620 -11.69 6.32 -1.24
CA THR A 620 -11.08 5.19 -1.94
C THR A 620 -11.24 3.95 -1.09
N ILE A 621 -11.83 2.89 -1.65
CA ILE A 621 -12.11 1.64 -0.94
C ILE A 621 -11.23 0.53 -1.49
N ALA A 622 -10.68 -0.32 -0.61
CA ALA A 622 -9.95 -1.51 -1.02
C ALA A 622 -10.20 -2.68 -0.07
N ALA A 623 -10.49 -3.84 -0.64
CA ALA A 623 -10.30 -5.13 0.01
C ALA A 623 -8.90 -5.63 -0.36
N LEU A 624 -8.02 -5.72 0.63
CA LEU A 624 -6.64 -6.18 0.54
C LEU A 624 -6.56 -7.53 1.23
N HIS A 625 -6.67 -8.61 0.46
CA HIS A 625 -6.68 -9.97 1.00
C HIS A 625 -5.35 -10.66 0.69
N GLN A 626 -4.78 -11.32 1.71
CA GLN A 626 -3.60 -12.14 1.57
C GLN A 626 -3.71 -13.44 2.37
N TRP A 627 -3.16 -14.53 1.84
CA TRP A 627 -3.12 -15.80 2.54
C TRP A 627 -1.96 -16.68 2.08
N ASP A 628 -1.63 -17.69 2.88
CA ASP A 628 -0.54 -18.61 2.58
C ASP A 628 -0.81 -19.39 1.28
N MET A 629 0.26 -19.76 0.56
CA MET A 629 0.17 -20.50 -0.70
C MET A 629 -0.53 -21.86 -0.56
N SER A 630 -0.39 -22.52 0.60
CA SER A 630 -1.03 -23.81 0.91
C SER A 630 -2.50 -23.65 1.31
N PHE A 631 -2.92 -22.45 1.72
CA PHE A 631 -4.29 -22.18 2.13
C PHE A 631 -5.17 -21.92 0.91
N ASN A 632 -6.38 -22.48 0.92
CA ASN A 632 -7.37 -22.30 -0.13
C ASN A 632 -8.78 -22.24 0.48
N ASP A 633 -9.26 -21.03 0.71
CA ASP A 633 -10.63 -20.74 1.10
C ASP A 633 -11.25 -19.80 0.06
N PRO A 634 -12.32 -20.21 -0.65
CA PRO A 634 -13.01 -19.34 -1.61
C PRO A 634 -13.46 -18.00 -1.02
N LYS A 635 -13.70 -17.93 0.30
CA LYS A 635 -14.05 -16.68 0.99
C LYS A 635 -12.97 -15.62 0.88
N CYS A 636 -11.70 -15.99 0.71
CA CYS A 636 -10.61 -15.03 0.47
C CYS A 636 -10.83 -14.20 -0.81
N VAL A 637 -11.64 -14.68 -1.76
CA VAL A 637 -12.00 -13.96 -2.98
C VAL A 637 -13.44 -13.46 -2.89
N HIS A 638 -14.40 -14.36 -2.64
CA HIS A 638 -15.83 -14.05 -2.74
C HIS A 638 -16.26 -12.96 -1.75
N SER A 639 -15.72 -12.91 -0.54
CA SER A 639 -16.11 -11.88 0.44
C SER A 639 -15.79 -10.45 -0.02
N ALA A 640 -14.70 -10.27 -0.77
CA ALA A 640 -14.36 -8.96 -1.34
C ALA A 640 -15.23 -8.64 -2.57
N GLU A 641 -15.51 -9.62 -3.42
CA GLU A 641 -16.40 -9.45 -4.57
C GLU A 641 -17.82 -9.09 -4.14
N GLU A 642 -18.40 -9.85 -3.22
CA GLU A 642 -19.75 -9.63 -2.69
C GLU A 642 -19.85 -8.26 -2.00
N TRP A 643 -18.84 -7.88 -1.19
CA TRP A 643 -18.83 -6.59 -0.53
C TRP A 643 -18.84 -5.42 -1.53
N ILE A 644 -18.01 -5.50 -2.58
CA ILE A 644 -17.91 -4.46 -3.60
C ILE A 644 -19.15 -4.44 -4.50
N ALA A 645 -19.61 -5.59 -4.97
CA ALA A 645 -20.68 -5.71 -5.95
C ALA A 645 -22.09 -5.59 -5.35
N GLU A 646 -22.28 -5.91 -4.07
CA GLU A 646 -23.59 -5.86 -3.43
C GLU A 646 -23.69 -4.73 -2.42
N THR A 647 -22.81 -4.71 -1.41
CA THR A 647 -22.90 -3.74 -0.32
C THR A 647 -22.58 -2.34 -0.82
N LEU A 648 -21.47 -2.14 -1.52
CA LEU A 648 -21.00 -0.81 -1.92
C LEU A 648 -21.62 -0.28 -3.23
N ALA A 649 -22.28 -1.14 -4.00
CA ALA A 649 -22.86 -0.77 -5.30
C ALA A 649 -23.74 0.50 -5.28
N PRO A 650 -24.63 0.73 -4.30
CA PRO A 650 -25.50 1.91 -4.28
C PRO A 650 -24.78 3.26 -4.16
N VAL A 651 -23.53 3.26 -3.69
CA VAL A 651 -22.73 4.47 -3.44
C VAL A 651 -21.46 4.55 -4.29
N THR A 652 -21.24 3.56 -5.16
CA THR A 652 -20.05 3.47 -6.02
C THR A 652 -20.12 4.46 -7.18
N VAL A 653 -18.98 5.04 -7.54
CA VAL A 653 -18.83 5.98 -8.66
C VAL A 653 -17.75 5.48 -9.61
N GLY A 654 -18.11 5.24 -10.87
CA GLY A 654 -17.18 4.78 -11.90
C GLY A 654 -16.47 3.47 -11.55
N GLY A 655 -15.24 3.31 -12.06
CA GLY A 655 -14.32 2.25 -11.67
C GLY A 655 -13.29 2.69 -10.63
N PRO A 656 -12.48 1.75 -10.10
CA PRO A 656 -11.41 2.06 -9.14
C PRO A 656 -10.28 2.87 -9.79
N PHE A 657 -9.35 3.38 -8.97
CA PHE A 657 -8.08 3.87 -9.54
C PHE A 657 -7.29 2.72 -10.19
N PRO A 658 -6.61 2.96 -11.32
CA PRO A 658 -5.87 1.92 -12.06
C PRO A 658 -4.82 1.17 -11.22
N SER A 659 -4.24 1.82 -10.21
CA SER A 659 -3.28 1.20 -9.28
C SER A 659 -3.85 0.04 -8.45
N PHE A 660 -5.18 -0.07 -8.33
CA PHE A 660 -5.85 -1.13 -7.57
C PHE A 660 -6.43 -2.25 -8.44
N LEU A 661 -6.17 -2.25 -9.75
CA LEU A 661 -6.59 -3.34 -10.62
C LEU A 661 -5.83 -4.62 -10.26
N GLY A 662 -6.58 -5.68 -9.99
CA GLY A 662 -6.07 -6.97 -9.55
C GLY A 662 -5.87 -7.97 -10.70
N ARG A 663 -5.44 -9.17 -10.35
CA ARG A 663 -5.39 -10.31 -11.28
C ARG A 663 -6.82 -10.71 -11.65
N LEU A 664 -7.04 -11.09 -12.90
CA LEU A 664 -8.37 -11.42 -13.43
C LEU A 664 -9.39 -10.29 -13.20
N GLU A 665 -8.97 -9.03 -13.40
CA GLU A 665 -9.91 -7.91 -13.37
C GLU A 665 -10.84 -7.98 -14.60
N PRO A 666 -12.17 -7.94 -14.42
CA PRO A 666 -13.10 -7.94 -15.55
C PRO A 666 -12.90 -6.72 -16.48
N PRO A 667 -12.96 -6.89 -17.81
CA PRO A 667 -12.80 -5.80 -18.78
C PRO A 667 -13.68 -4.58 -18.51
N GLY A 668 -14.94 -4.79 -18.11
CA GLY A 668 -15.85 -3.69 -17.78
C GLY A 668 -15.38 -2.81 -16.63
N ARG A 669 -14.67 -3.39 -15.64
CA ARG A 669 -14.12 -2.64 -14.50
C ARG A 669 -12.88 -1.84 -14.88
N ILE A 670 -12.02 -2.41 -15.74
CA ILE A 670 -10.88 -1.72 -16.34
C ILE A 670 -11.35 -0.52 -17.16
N ILE A 671 -12.33 -0.71 -18.05
CA ILE A 671 -12.94 0.36 -18.85
C ILE A 671 -13.56 1.42 -17.92
N GLY A 672 -14.20 0.96 -16.83
CA GLY A 672 -14.80 1.82 -15.80
C GLY A 672 -13.81 2.76 -15.10
N CYS A 673 -12.52 2.42 -14.99
CA CYS A 673 -11.49 3.33 -14.46
C CYS A 673 -11.45 4.65 -15.24
N TYR A 674 -11.71 4.57 -16.54
CA TYR A 674 -11.60 5.67 -17.48
C TYR A 674 -12.95 6.23 -17.92
N GLY A 675 -14.05 5.48 -17.74
CA GLY A 675 -15.42 5.98 -17.97
C GLY A 675 -15.57 6.66 -19.34
N THR A 676 -16.01 7.92 -19.34
CA THR A 676 -16.21 8.73 -20.56
C THR A 676 -14.93 8.99 -21.35
N ASN A 677 -13.76 8.84 -20.72
CA ASN A 677 -12.45 9.07 -21.32
C ASN A 677 -11.91 7.82 -22.04
N TRP A 678 -12.60 6.69 -21.96
CA TRP A 678 -12.18 5.43 -22.59
C TRP A 678 -11.99 5.55 -24.10
N SER A 679 -12.94 6.15 -24.82
CA SER A 679 -12.87 6.29 -26.28
C SER A 679 -11.61 7.03 -26.74
N ARG A 680 -11.25 8.11 -26.04
CA ARG A 680 -10.01 8.86 -26.29
C ARG A 680 -8.76 8.01 -26.07
N LEU A 681 -8.76 7.14 -25.05
CA LEU A 681 -7.66 6.19 -24.84
C LEU A 681 -7.54 5.19 -25.99
N VAL A 682 -8.67 4.70 -26.52
CA VAL A 682 -8.66 3.79 -27.69
C VAL A 682 -8.06 4.46 -28.92
N GLU A 683 -8.43 5.71 -29.19
CA GLU A 683 -7.86 6.51 -30.29
C GLU A 683 -6.35 6.70 -30.14
N ILE A 684 -5.90 7.06 -28.94
CA ILE A 684 -4.47 7.21 -28.64
C ILE A 684 -3.74 5.88 -28.76
N LYS A 685 -4.36 4.77 -28.34
CA LYS A 685 -3.77 3.43 -28.44
C LYS A 685 -3.56 3.06 -29.91
N GLN A 686 -4.53 3.31 -30.78
CA GLN A 686 -4.37 3.11 -32.22
C GLN A 686 -3.23 3.96 -32.82
N LYS A 687 -3.01 5.18 -32.32
CA LYS A 687 -1.91 6.03 -32.78
C LYS A 687 -0.52 5.52 -32.36
N TYR A 688 -0.38 5.06 -31.11
CA TYR A 688 0.93 4.77 -30.52
C TYR A 688 1.29 3.28 -30.46
N ASP A 689 0.29 2.39 -30.45
CA ASP A 689 0.46 0.94 -30.37
C ASP A 689 -0.70 0.20 -31.10
N PRO A 690 -0.81 0.35 -32.43
CA PRO A 690 -1.88 -0.28 -33.22
C PRO A 690 -1.81 -1.81 -33.26
N GLN A 691 -0.64 -2.38 -32.97
CA GLN A 691 -0.41 -3.84 -32.95
C GLN A 691 -0.57 -4.44 -31.55
N ASN A 692 -0.92 -3.62 -30.55
CA ASN A 692 -1.06 -4.02 -29.16
C ASN A 692 0.18 -4.75 -28.61
N VAL A 693 1.37 -4.22 -28.89
CA VAL A 693 2.66 -4.67 -28.37
C VAL A 693 2.65 -4.71 -26.85
N PHE A 694 2.04 -3.70 -26.21
CA PHE A 694 1.89 -3.62 -24.75
C PHE A 694 0.61 -4.32 -24.24
N LYS A 695 0.34 -5.54 -24.71
CA LYS A 695 -0.82 -6.35 -24.29
C LYS A 695 -0.71 -6.93 -22.88
N ASN A 696 0.51 -7.19 -22.39
CA ASN A 696 0.74 -7.67 -21.02
C ASN A 696 0.67 -6.50 -20.02
N SER A 697 -0.48 -5.85 -19.97
CA SER A 697 -0.78 -4.66 -19.18
C SER A 697 -2.26 -4.68 -18.78
N LEU A 698 -2.75 -3.56 -18.22
CA LEU A 698 -4.17 -3.39 -17.90
C LEU A 698 -5.08 -3.34 -19.13
N TRP A 699 -4.55 -3.33 -20.35
CA TRP A 699 -5.34 -3.09 -21.56
C TRP A 699 -6.24 -4.29 -21.91
N PRO A 700 -7.58 -4.15 -21.95
CA PRO A 700 -8.52 -5.26 -22.06
C PRO A 700 -9.00 -5.53 -23.49
N MET A 701 -8.25 -5.11 -24.51
CA MET A 701 -8.62 -5.33 -25.92
C MET A 701 -7.44 -5.87 -26.72
N ASN A 702 -7.74 -6.66 -27.75
CA ASN A 702 -6.76 -7.12 -28.73
C ASN A 702 -6.46 -6.05 -29.80
N ALA A 703 -5.57 -6.37 -30.75
CA ALA A 703 -5.20 -5.45 -31.84
C ALA A 703 -6.36 -5.16 -32.83
N ALA A 704 -7.36 -6.04 -32.89
CA ALA A 704 -8.58 -5.82 -33.69
C ALA A 704 -9.60 -4.91 -32.97
N GLY A 705 -9.33 -4.53 -31.72
CA GLY A 705 -10.23 -3.71 -30.90
C GLY A 705 -11.35 -4.51 -30.23
N GLU A 706 -11.23 -5.83 -30.18
CA GLU A 706 -12.20 -6.71 -29.52
C GLU A 706 -11.82 -6.88 -28.05
N ILE A 707 -12.82 -6.91 -27.17
CA ILE A 707 -12.62 -7.16 -25.74
C ILE A 707 -12.17 -8.62 -25.55
N ILE A 708 -11.10 -8.80 -24.78
CA ILE A 708 -10.54 -10.11 -24.45
C ILE A 708 -11.01 -10.58 -23.08
N ASP A 709 -11.01 -11.91 -22.88
CA ASP A 709 -11.29 -12.47 -21.55
C ASP A 709 -10.13 -12.15 -20.60
N SER A 710 -10.46 -11.92 -19.33
CA SER A 710 -9.47 -11.70 -18.28
C SER A 710 -8.48 -12.86 -18.10
N GLU A 711 -8.86 -14.07 -18.52
CA GLU A 711 -8.03 -15.28 -18.47
C GLU A 711 -7.14 -15.46 -19.72
N GLU A 712 -7.34 -14.69 -20.80
CA GLU A 712 -6.64 -14.90 -22.08
C GLU A 712 -5.11 -14.82 -21.97
N HIS A 713 -4.61 -14.06 -20.99
CA HIS A 713 -3.17 -13.86 -20.76
C HIS A 713 -2.64 -14.63 -19.54
N GLU A 714 -3.46 -15.49 -18.95
CA GLU A 714 -2.98 -16.40 -17.92
C GLU A 714 -2.11 -17.50 -18.54
N PRO A 715 -0.90 -17.75 -18.02
CA PRO A 715 -0.09 -18.84 -18.52
C PRO A 715 -0.83 -20.15 -18.35
N ASN A 716 -1.00 -20.91 -19.45
CA ASN A 716 -1.64 -22.22 -19.48
C ASN A 716 -1.22 -23.04 -18.27
N HIS A 717 -2.14 -23.20 -17.32
CA HIS A 717 -1.89 -23.96 -16.12
C HIS A 717 -1.79 -25.43 -16.52
N THR A 718 -0.59 -25.98 -16.63
CA THR A 718 -0.42 -27.42 -16.39
C THR A 718 -0.61 -27.59 -14.88
N PRO A 719 -1.71 -28.23 -14.42
CA PRO A 719 -1.81 -28.57 -13.01
C PRO A 719 -0.65 -29.52 -12.68
N TYR A 720 0.13 -29.17 -11.66
CA TYR A 720 1.08 -30.09 -11.02
C TYR A 720 0.41 -30.72 -9.80
#